data_AF-A0AAU9TIZ2-F1
#
_entry.id   AF-A0AAU9TIZ2-F1
#
_cell.length_a   1.000
_cell.length_b   1.000
_cell.length_c   1.000
_cell.angle_alpha   90.00
_cell.angle_beta   90.00
_cell.angle_gamma   90.00
#
_symmetry.space_group_name_H-M   'P 1'
#
loop_
_entity.id
_entity.type
_entity.pdbx_description
1 polymer ?
#
loop_
_entity_poly.entity_id
_entity_poly.type
_entity_poly.pdbx_seq_one_letter_code
_entity_poly.pdbx_strand_id
1 'polypeptide(L)'
;MMTKYLGNSGNELTIHIPYTKQNVVTTTKKTVKNTKNGTVKDLMIQFKINVKHFKTHYFNFHHQQKQYQTAIKELRQNEALIICDFSENYETKMYAEVQSMHFGASKSQVSLHTGMIYWHNKCQSFCTISPNSSHKPPAIWAHLTPILEIIKIETPTVSVIHFFSDGPTSQYRQKHNFFLHSIFTKSLGLKYSTWSFFEAGHGKGVADGIGGTIKRVLDKQVCFGSDITSAQDAYQILNNTMKSVAIFYISDDDIDKITALLPTNVSPLKGTFEVHQVVVIAGEESVIKYRKISCFCGEHRGLCSCYSIQTHYLKIVAPEARSEIVEDNEMLFVDLTSEITDMEVQIISNTLDVIEKTYTSTASWRCTRSATCKGRFLINNEMKLLKAFLGHNHEASLTWVKKNSGKMLAIVDDYTFYNEKKSKSTSTWRCTRSTTCKARFIVDNDLKLIKATLSHTHEASHYMIHDDEPIDASVFLEITKENFSTSAQNFNENENLQVDQGFSPIAAGTSAEKLFVRDRHQFSRYGTVVATLKAKHGGPDLLKSLRSDIIFDDKKRKALVRLLMSELVDHHATHYPPEEAKIALAKAIVTEFPRLKDSFFENGWEPYYDKNSKKGFLEYRLYTMRSRLSPSRKMYSKAAMKRKEKETHSSSSQFVSGLTEAEITQKVSVMKNCNPTDQNKEKIITLLEETRNSRRQWIEQSSPTISEIFTQYPRLLDYDGEMIEREFDSLHPNSTDNFLKKFPTFYAPRIYHYVKQCKPTLYTKSAIITDENLRALMILCTLLPVSNSIITKKGKGKGKKREHEESNENPEPLKTNAFPNKDLLKIVADGTNLTNYVKDLKERQITNIQPYLVLVKGQDTETCFVEGDNWFIKMNQKSTPIASFNLLYKLFYVLNLKYPDSLQYFYNFIDCYIFAMKEVQPRSSVSSLHVVFNNTLLNDTADDPSSD
;
A
#
# COMPACT_ATOMS: atom_id res chain seq x y z
N MET A 1 10.68 -6.95 -9.61
CA MET A 1 10.49 -8.09 -8.69
C MET A 1 11.70 -8.28 -7.78
N MET A 2 12.93 -8.32 -8.32
CA MET A 2 14.20 -8.26 -7.56
C MET A 2 14.19 -7.21 -6.43
N THR A 3 13.86 -5.95 -6.72
CA THR A 3 13.87 -4.85 -5.72
C THR A 3 12.97 -5.06 -4.50
N LYS A 4 11.98 -5.95 -4.57
CA LYS A 4 11.07 -6.26 -3.45
C LYS A 4 11.62 -7.38 -2.56
N TYR A 5 12.49 -8.25 -3.09
CA TYR A 5 13.11 -9.38 -2.37
C TYR A 5 14.49 -9.02 -1.81
N LEU A 6 15.28 -8.21 -2.54
CA LEU A 6 16.60 -7.76 -2.10
C LEU A 6 16.54 -6.74 -0.96
N GLY A 7 15.34 -6.25 -0.62
CA GLY A 7 15.10 -5.42 0.56
C GLY A 7 15.10 -6.21 1.88
N ASN A 8 14.86 -7.52 1.84
CA ASN A 8 14.65 -8.35 3.04
C ASN A 8 15.81 -9.32 3.34
N SER A 9 16.78 -9.51 2.43
CA SER A 9 17.83 -10.53 2.61
C SER A 9 19.17 -9.99 3.17
N GLY A 10 19.17 -8.91 3.95
CA GLY A 10 20.41 -8.49 4.65
C GLY A 10 20.57 -7.01 5.05
N ASN A 11 19.51 -6.20 4.96
CA ASN A 11 19.54 -4.75 5.27
C ASN A 11 18.48 -4.34 6.30
N GLU A 12 18.18 -5.23 7.25
CA GLU A 12 17.18 -5.05 8.28
C GLU A 12 17.84 -5.02 9.66
N LEU A 13 17.81 -3.85 10.32
CA LEU A 13 18.21 -3.71 11.72
C LEU A 13 17.00 -4.01 12.59
N THR A 14 17.09 -5.03 13.45
CA THR A 14 16.06 -5.34 14.45
C THR A 14 16.38 -4.60 15.73
N ILE A 15 15.59 -3.57 16.05
CA ILE A 15 15.72 -2.79 17.29
C ILE A 15 14.77 -3.39 18.33
N HIS A 16 15.31 -3.73 19.50
CA HIS A 16 14.55 -4.19 20.65
C HIS A 16 14.13 -2.99 21.49
N ILE A 17 12.82 -2.76 21.60
CA ILE A 17 12.26 -1.65 22.38
C ILE A 17 11.55 -2.26 23.60
N PRO A 18 12.08 -2.09 24.83
CA PRO A 18 11.38 -2.52 26.02
C PRO A 18 10.16 -1.62 26.28
N TYR A 19 9.05 -2.22 26.70
CA TYR A 19 7.86 -1.54 27.19
C TYR A 19 7.24 -2.38 28.30
N THR A 20 6.63 -1.72 29.29
CA THR A 20 6.05 -2.42 30.45
C THR A 20 4.56 -2.61 30.21
N LYS A 21 4.06 -3.85 30.31
CA LYS A 21 2.63 -4.17 30.31
C LYS A 21 2.33 -4.95 31.59
N GLN A 22 1.40 -4.45 32.40
CA GLN A 22 1.00 -5.10 33.68
C GLN A 22 2.20 -5.50 34.56
N ASN A 23 3.12 -4.56 34.81
CA ASN A 23 4.35 -4.78 35.60
C ASN A 23 5.34 -5.81 35.04
N VAL A 24 5.16 -6.31 33.81
CA VAL A 24 6.13 -7.18 33.12
C VAL A 24 6.83 -6.39 32.00
N VAL A 25 8.15 -6.31 32.06
CA VAL A 25 8.97 -5.70 31.00
C VAL A 25 8.97 -6.61 29.79
N THR A 26 8.30 -6.19 28.73
CA THR A 26 8.16 -6.93 27.46
C THR A 26 8.93 -6.20 26.36
N THR A 27 9.55 -6.93 25.42
CA THR A 27 10.37 -6.31 24.37
C THR A 27 9.70 -6.45 23.00
N THR A 28 9.46 -5.33 22.31
CA THR A 28 8.95 -5.33 20.92
C THR A 28 10.11 -5.21 19.94
N LYS A 29 10.10 -6.02 18.87
CA LYS A 29 11.07 -5.97 17.77
C LYS A 29 10.59 -5.01 16.68
N LYS A 30 11.43 -4.06 16.27
CA LYS A 30 11.15 -3.14 15.17
C LYS A 30 12.22 -3.24 14.08
N THR A 31 11.79 -3.57 12.87
CA THR A 31 12.65 -3.69 11.70
C THR A 31 12.80 -2.36 10.97
N VAL A 32 14.04 -1.89 10.77
CA VAL A 32 14.34 -0.62 10.09
C VAL A 32 15.21 -0.87 8.86
N LYS A 33 14.89 -0.19 7.76
CA LYS A 33 15.69 -0.24 6.52
C LYS A 33 17.02 0.45 6.73
N ASN A 34 18.11 -0.26 6.46
CA ASN A 34 19.46 0.29 6.54
C ASN A 34 19.97 0.76 5.16
N THR A 35 20.58 1.95 5.11
CA THR A 35 21.24 2.47 3.90
C THR A 35 22.73 2.12 3.99
N LYS A 36 23.23 1.34 3.03
CA LYS A 36 24.66 0.99 2.92
C LYS A 36 25.28 1.74 1.74
N ASN A 37 26.42 2.38 1.99
CA ASN A 37 27.28 2.93 0.94
C ASN A 37 28.36 1.90 0.59
N GLY A 38 28.72 1.76 -0.67
CA GLY A 38 29.72 0.79 -1.13
C GLY A 38 30.12 1.07 -2.58
N THR A 39 31.16 0.39 -3.04
CA THR A 39 31.66 0.52 -4.42
C THR A 39 30.71 -0.18 -5.41
N VAL A 40 30.86 0.11 -6.71
CA VAL A 40 30.16 -0.65 -7.75
C VAL A 40 30.52 -2.15 -7.68
N LYS A 41 31.76 -2.48 -7.30
CA LYS A 41 32.20 -3.87 -7.08
C LYS A 41 31.42 -4.52 -5.94
N ASP A 42 31.19 -3.82 -4.84
CA ASP A 42 30.36 -4.31 -3.72
C ASP A 42 28.91 -4.49 -4.16
N LEU A 43 28.38 -3.55 -4.94
CA LEU A 43 27.04 -3.68 -5.52
C LEU A 43 26.96 -4.89 -6.46
N MET A 44 27.99 -5.16 -7.27
CA MET A 44 28.04 -6.32 -8.16
C MET A 44 28.14 -7.64 -7.39
N ILE A 45 28.94 -7.69 -6.33
CA ILE A 45 29.04 -8.87 -5.44
C ILE A 45 27.69 -9.11 -4.76
N GLN A 46 27.10 -8.07 -4.17
CA GLN A 46 25.78 -8.14 -3.54
C GLN A 46 24.73 -8.53 -4.56
N PHE A 47 24.74 -7.96 -5.76
CA PHE A 47 23.83 -8.34 -6.85
C PHE A 47 24.01 -9.81 -7.22
N LYS A 48 25.23 -10.33 -7.37
CA LYS A 48 25.47 -11.76 -7.66
C LYS A 48 24.89 -12.68 -6.56
N ILE A 49 25.08 -12.36 -5.29
CA ILE A 49 24.50 -13.09 -4.15
C ILE A 49 22.96 -13.03 -4.20
N ASN A 50 22.44 -11.83 -4.37
CA ASN A 50 21.03 -11.51 -4.40
C ASN A 50 20.28 -12.11 -5.60
N VAL A 51 20.94 -12.20 -6.76
CA VAL A 51 20.42 -12.91 -7.95
C VAL A 51 20.20 -14.37 -7.60
N LYS A 52 21.12 -15.03 -6.89
CA LYS A 52 20.97 -16.43 -6.49
C LYS A 52 19.78 -16.62 -5.56
N HIS A 53 19.63 -15.77 -4.53
CA HIS A 53 18.47 -15.79 -3.65
C HIS A 53 17.17 -15.51 -4.39
N PHE A 54 17.16 -14.52 -5.29
CA PHE A 54 16.00 -14.18 -6.10
C PHE A 54 15.60 -15.32 -7.05
N LYS A 55 16.56 -15.97 -7.72
CA LYS A 55 16.30 -17.13 -8.58
C LYS A 55 15.71 -18.29 -7.78
N THR A 56 16.26 -18.57 -6.61
CA THR A 56 15.77 -19.63 -5.70
C THR A 56 14.33 -19.33 -5.27
N HIS A 57 14.07 -18.10 -4.80
CA HIS A 57 12.73 -17.68 -4.40
C HIS A 57 11.72 -17.72 -5.58
N TYR A 58 12.11 -17.25 -6.76
CA TYR A 58 11.26 -17.29 -7.95
C TYR A 58 10.92 -18.73 -8.34
N PHE A 59 11.92 -19.62 -8.32
CA PHE A 59 11.73 -21.04 -8.56
C PHE A 59 10.79 -21.66 -7.52
N ASN A 60 11.05 -21.45 -6.23
CA ASN A 60 10.22 -21.97 -5.14
C ASN A 60 8.78 -21.48 -5.26
N PHE A 61 8.55 -20.20 -5.55
CA PHE A 61 7.19 -19.67 -5.72
C PHE A 61 6.44 -20.43 -6.82
N HIS A 62 7.01 -20.53 -8.02
CA HIS A 62 6.38 -21.23 -9.13
C HIS A 62 6.20 -22.72 -8.84
N HIS A 63 7.19 -23.35 -8.20
CA HIS A 63 7.14 -24.76 -7.84
C HIS A 63 6.06 -25.02 -6.79
N GLN A 64 6.02 -24.28 -5.69
CA GLN A 64 5.01 -24.43 -4.64
C GLN A 64 3.60 -24.20 -5.16
N GLN A 65 3.40 -23.21 -6.04
CA GLN A 65 2.10 -22.98 -6.70
C GLN A 65 1.71 -24.13 -7.63
N LYS A 66 2.67 -24.66 -8.40
CA LYS A 66 2.44 -25.85 -9.24
C LYS A 66 2.04 -27.06 -8.39
N GLN A 67 2.77 -27.32 -7.30
CA GLN A 67 2.49 -28.45 -6.40
C GLN A 67 1.14 -28.31 -5.70
N TYR A 68 0.76 -27.10 -5.28
CA TYR A 68 -0.59 -26.82 -4.76
C TYR A 68 -1.68 -27.14 -5.80
N GLN A 69 -1.50 -26.70 -7.05
CA GLN A 69 -2.44 -27.00 -8.14
C GLN A 69 -2.52 -28.50 -8.44
N THR A 70 -1.39 -29.21 -8.46
CA THR A 70 -1.34 -30.67 -8.63
C THR A 70 -2.04 -31.38 -7.48
N ALA A 71 -1.81 -30.95 -6.23
CA ALA A 71 -2.43 -31.53 -5.05
C ALA A 71 -3.96 -31.46 -5.11
N ILE A 72 -4.52 -30.35 -5.58
CA ILE A 72 -5.97 -30.19 -5.78
C ILE A 72 -6.49 -30.98 -6.99
N LYS A 73 -5.85 -30.85 -8.15
CA LYS A 73 -6.34 -31.45 -9.41
C LYS A 73 -6.38 -32.97 -9.37
N GLU A 74 -5.41 -33.58 -8.69
CA GLU A 74 -5.24 -35.03 -8.62
C GLU A 74 -5.66 -35.59 -7.24
N LEU A 75 -6.50 -34.86 -6.50
CA LEU A 75 -6.97 -35.27 -5.18
C LEU A 75 -7.84 -36.53 -5.27
N ARG A 76 -7.52 -37.54 -4.47
CA ARG A 76 -8.18 -38.87 -4.51
C ARG A 76 -9.33 -38.96 -3.52
N GLN A 77 -10.18 -39.99 -3.65
CA GLN A 77 -11.37 -40.16 -2.80
C GLN A 77 -11.05 -40.37 -1.30
N ASN A 78 -9.90 -40.97 -0.98
CA ASN A 78 -9.43 -41.19 0.40
C ASN A 78 -8.50 -40.07 0.91
N GLU A 79 -8.40 -38.97 0.16
CA GLU A 79 -7.60 -37.78 0.48
C GLU A 79 -8.50 -36.57 0.69
N ALA A 80 -8.11 -35.69 1.62
CA ALA A 80 -8.69 -34.35 1.76
C ALA A 80 -7.58 -33.30 1.78
N LEU A 81 -7.87 -32.09 1.30
CA LEU A 81 -6.93 -30.97 1.34
C LEU A 81 -7.56 -29.77 2.03
N ILE A 82 -6.82 -29.16 2.96
CA ILE A 82 -7.23 -27.96 3.69
C ILE A 82 -6.26 -26.84 3.34
N ILE A 83 -6.77 -25.74 2.79
CA ILE A 83 -6.03 -24.47 2.72
C ILE A 83 -6.57 -23.54 3.80
N CYS A 84 -5.69 -22.96 4.62
CA CYS A 84 -6.09 -22.09 5.71
C CYS A 84 -5.12 -20.94 5.96
N ASP A 85 -5.66 -19.83 6.45
CA ASP A 85 -4.90 -18.69 6.95
C ASP A 85 -5.74 -17.91 7.98
N PHE A 86 -5.06 -17.19 8.88
CA PHE A 86 -5.71 -16.20 9.73
C PHE A 86 -5.97 -14.92 8.95
N SER A 87 -7.24 -14.52 8.87
CA SER A 87 -7.54 -13.17 8.44
C SER A 87 -7.10 -12.19 9.53
N GLU A 88 -6.76 -10.95 9.15
CA GLU A 88 -6.59 -9.87 10.13
C GLU A 88 -7.81 -9.83 11.07
N ASN A 89 -7.60 -9.61 12.37
CA ASN A 89 -8.70 -9.64 13.33
C ASN A 89 -9.81 -8.66 12.94
N TYR A 90 -11.06 -9.08 13.11
CA TYR A 90 -12.21 -8.21 12.93
C TYR A 90 -12.40 -7.38 14.19
N GLU A 91 -12.28 -6.06 14.05
CA GLU A 91 -12.63 -5.13 15.12
C GLU A 91 -14.15 -5.03 15.20
N THR A 92 -14.74 -5.36 16.37
CA THR A 92 -16.19 -5.28 16.59
C THR A 92 -16.71 -3.86 16.40
N LYS A 93 -17.91 -3.72 15.81
CA LYS A 93 -18.49 -2.43 15.44
C LYS A 93 -19.96 -2.40 15.83
N MET A 94 -20.38 -1.29 16.39
CA MET A 94 -21.79 -0.98 16.59
C MET A 94 -22.31 -0.17 15.41
N TYR A 95 -23.59 -0.33 15.07
CA TYR A 95 -24.29 0.50 14.09
C TYR A 95 -24.23 1.99 14.49
N ALA A 96 -24.41 2.26 15.78
CA ALA A 96 -24.26 3.58 16.39
C ALA A 96 -23.23 3.52 17.53
N GLU A 97 -21.95 3.75 17.21
CA GLU A 97 -20.90 3.77 18.22
C GLU A 97 -20.99 5.02 19.09
N VAL A 98 -21.19 4.82 20.40
CA VAL A 98 -21.05 5.89 21.40
C VAL A 98 -19.60 6.38 21.40
N GLN A 99 -19.39 7.68 21.51
CA GLN A 99 -18.09 8.32 21.33
C GLN A 99 -16.96 7.71 22.20
N SER A 100 -17.27 7.23 23.41
CA SER A 100 -16.33 6.54 24.31
C SER A 100 -15.79 5.22 23.75
N MET A 101 -16.58 4.47 22.97
CA MET A 101 -16.17 3.23 22.30
C MET A 101 -15.31 3.50 21.05
N HIS A 102 -15.38 4.69 20.47
CA HIS A 102 -14.57 5.09 19.32
C HIS A 102 -13.17 5.59 19.71
N PHE A 103 -13.00 6.12 20.93
CA PHE A 103 -11.78 6.80 21.38
C PHE A 103 -11.08 6.23 22.62
N GLY A 104 -11.67 5.29 23.38
CA GLY A 104 -11.10 4.88 24.68
C GLY A 104 -11.28 3.42 25.10
N ALA A 105 -12.28 2.70 24.59
CA ALA A 105 -12.38 1.26 24.84
C ALA A 105 -11.54 0.49 23.81
N SER A 106 -10.74 -0.50 24.25
CA SER A 106 -10.21 -1.49 23.32
C SER A 106 -11.40 -2.22 22.72
N LYS A 107 -11.79 -1.89 21.48
CA LYS A 107 -12.83 -2.63 20.78
C LYS A 107 -12.44 -4.10 20.78
N SER A 108 -13.37 -4.97 21.15
CA SER A 108 -13.08 -6.39 21.18
C SER A 108 -12.67 -6.83 19.78
N GLN A 109 -11.65 -7.67 19.72
CA GLN A 109 -11.15 -8.18 18.45
C GLN A 109 -11.60 -9.62 18.31
N VAL A 110 -12.18 -9.94 17.17
CA VAL A 110 -12.62 -11.28 16.83
C VAL A 110 -11.59 -11.87 15.87
N SER A 111 -10.98 -12.99 16.26
CA SER A 111 -10.10 -13.73 15.37
C SER A 111 -10.91 -14.58 14.40
N LEU A 112 -10.51 -14.51 13.12
CA LEU A 112 -11.14 -15.22 12.02
C LEU A 112 -10.10 -16.12 11.36
N HIS A 113 -10.25 -17.43 11.51
CA HIS A 113 -9.46 -18.40 10.76
C HIS A 113 -10.28 -18.89 9.56
N THR A 114 -9.76 -18.71 8.36
CA THR A 114 -10.53 -18.87 7.12
C THR A 114 -9.83 -19.81 6.16
N GLY A 115 -10.60 -20.54 5.37
CA GLY A 115 -10.02 -21.53 4.48
C GLY A 115 -11.02 -22.24 3.61
N MET A 116 -10.50 -23.18 2.82
CA MET A 116 -11.29 -24.07 1.96
C MET A 116 -10.86 -25.51 2.22
N ILE A 117 -11.84 -26.39 2.33
CA ILE A 117 -11.67 -27.84 2.29
C ILE A 117 -11.90 -28.30 0.85
N TYR A 118 -11.06 -29.17 0.35
CA TYR A 118 -11.22 -29.86 -0.92
C TYR A 118 -11.31 -31.36 -0.66
N TRP A 119 -12.26 -32.00 -1.34
CA TRP A 119 -12.37 -33.44 -1.54
C TRP A 119 -12.31 -33.74 -3.03
N HIS A 120 -12.35 -35.02 -3.40
CA HIS A 120 -12.52 -35.40 -4.80
C HIS A 120 -13.81 -34.77 -5.37
N ASN A 121 -13.68 -33.86 -6.34
CA ASN A 121 -14.76 -33.13 -7.03
C ASN A 121 -15.70 -32.27 -6.15
N LYS A 122 -15.36 -32.03 -4.88
CA LYS A 122 -16.15 -31.17 -3.96
C LYS A 122 -15.23 -30.21 -3.22
N CYS A 123 -15.71 -29.00 -2.94
CA CYS A 123 -15.02 -28.08 -2.05
C CYS A 123 -16.01 -27.32 -1.16
N GLN A 124 -15.56 -26.90 0.01
CA GLN A 124 -16.36 -26.17 0.99
C GLN A 124 -15.52 -25.07 1.62
N SER A 125 -16.01 -23.83 1.55
CA SER A 125 -15.40 -22.72 2.29
C SER A 125 -15.77 -22.81 3.77
N PHE A 126 -14.86 -22.44 4.66
CA PHE A 126 -15.13 -22.39 6.09
C PHE A 126 -14.57 -21.12 6.74
N CYS A 127 -15.13 -20.80 7.91
CA CYS A 127 -14.56 -19.86 8.85
C CYS A 127 -14.84 -20.26 10.28
N THR A 128 -13.81 -20.22 11.10
CA THR A 128 -13.92 -20.41 12.54
C THR A 128 -13.61 -19.09 13.26
N ILE A 129 -14.40 -18.80 14.29
CA ILE A 129 -14.52 -17.50 14.93
C ILE A 129 -14.18 -17.67 16.40
N SER A 130 -13.31 -16.82 16.95
CA SER A 130 -12.95 -16.88 18.37
C SER A 130 -12.80 -15.47 18.96
N PRO A 131 -13.17 -15.26 20.24
CA PRO A 131 -12.78 -14.07 20.99
C PRO A 131 -11.28 -14.07 21.33
N ASN A 132 -10.61 -15.22 21.26
CA ASN A 132 -9.18 -15.33 21.54
C ASN A 132 -8.34 -14.82 20.37
N SER A 133 -7.46 -13.85 20.64
CA SER A 133 -6.58 -13.28 19.61
C SER A 133 -5.27 -14.07 19.37
N SER A 134 -5.12 -15.26 19.96
CA SER A 134 -3.92 -16.09 19.83
C SER A 134 -3.84 -16.72 18.44
N HIS A 135 -2.70 -16.53 17.78
CA HIS A 135 -2.38 -17.23 16.51
C HIS A 135 -1.31 -18.32 16.71
N LYS A 136 -1.15 -18.78 17.97
CA LYS A 136 -0.17 -19.82 18.31
C LYS A 136 -0.68 -21.22 17.90
N PRO A 137 0.18 -22.25 17.88
CA PRO A 137 -0.20 -23.59 17.43
C PRO A 137 -1.42 -24.21 18.14
N PRO A 138 -1.63 -24.07 19.47
CA PRO A 138 -2.85 -24.57 20.09
C PRO A 138 -4.12 -23.97 19.49
N ALA A 139 -4.13 -22.66 19.26
CA ALA A 139 -5.25 -21.97 18.64
C ALA A 139 -5.47 -22.43 17.19
N ILE A 140 -4.40 -22.62 16.40
CA ILE A 140 -4.50 -23.17 15.03
C ILE A 140 -5.25 -24.50 15.05
N TRP A 141 -4.86 -25.43 15.93
CA TRP A 141 -5.50 -26.74 16.00
C TRP A 141 -6.91 -26.69 16.59
N ALA A 142 -7.21 -25.75 17.50
CA ALA A 142 -8.59 -25.53 17.98
C ALA A 142 -9.49 -25.10 16.82
N HIS A 143 -9.02 -24.13 16.02
CA HIS A 143 -9.70 -23.65 14.83
C HIS A 143 -9.81 -24.72 13.71
N LEU A 144 -8.94 -25.73 13.68
CA LEU A 144 -9.00 -26.85 12.72
C LEU A 144 -9.82 -28.04 13.21
N THR A 145 -10.02 -28.21 14.52
CA THR A 145 -10.74 -29.36 15.10
C THR A 145 -12.13 -29.58 14.48
N PRO A 146 -13.05 -28.58 14.42
CA PRO A 146 -14.35 -28.80 13.78
C PRO A 146 -14.25 -29.04 12.26
N ILE A 147 -13.19 -28.56 11.62
CA ILE A 147 -12.95 -28.77 10.18
C ILE A 147 -12.57 -30.24 9.93
N LEU A 148 -11.76 -30.81 10.82
CA LEU A 148 -11.34 -32.20 10.77
C LEU A 148 -12.52 -33.14 11.07
N GLU A 149 -13.41 -32.75 11.99
CA GLU A 149 -14.65 -33.48 12.27
C GLU A 149 -15.57 -33.53 11.04
N ILE A 150 -15.81 -32.40 10.36
CA ILE A 150 -16.59 -32.39 9.10
C ILE A 150 -15.97 -33.33 8.07
N ILE A 151 -14.65 -33.32 7.90
CA ILE A 151 -13.97 -34.18 6.93
C ILE A 151 -14.23 -35.66 7.27
N LYS A 152 -14.18 -36.03 8.55
CA LYS A 152 -14.46 -37.39 9.00
C LYS A 152 -15.93 -37.78 8.87
N ILE A 153 -16.86 -36.85 9.05
CA ILE A 153 -18.30 -37.09 8.85
C ILE A 153 -18.61 -37.26 7.36
N GLU A 154 -18.14 -36.35 6.52
CA GLU A 154 -18.39 -36.32 5.07
C GLU A 154 -17.68 -37.47 4.33
N THR A 155 -16.50 -37.87 4.80
CA THR A 155 -15.73 -38.94 4.18
C THR A 155 -14.97 -39.74 5.26
N PRO A 156 -15.65 -40.70 5.93
CA PRO A 156 -15.05 -41.50 6.99
C PRO A 156 -13.82 -42.30 6.54
N THR A 157 -13.73 -42.61 5.25
CA THR A 157 -12.63 -43.34 4.61
C THR A 157 -11.38 -42.49 4.38
N VAL A 158 -11.40 -41.19 4.70
CA VAL A 158 -10.21 -40.32 4.58
C VAL A 158 -9.08 -40.86 5.44
N SER A 159 -8.00 -41.21 4.74
CA SER A 159 -6.79 -41.80 5.30
C SER A 159 -5.58 -40.86 5.19
N VAL A 160 -5.67 -39.80 4.39
CA VAL A 160 -4.60 -38.83 4.19
C VAL A 160 -5.17 -37.41 4.13
N ILE A 161 -4.53 -36.47 4.84
CA ILE A 161 -4.90 -35.06 4.81
C ILE A 161 -3.69 -34.20 4.41
N HIS A 162 -3.92 -33.27 3.49
CA HIS A 162 -2.93 -32.31 3.01
C HIS A 162 -3.28 -30.89 3.45
N PHE A 163 -2.47 -30.30 4.32
CA PHE A 163 -2.59 -28.91 4.77
C PHE A 163 -1.74 -27.99 3.89
N PHE A 164 -2.30 -26.83 3.54
CA PHE A 164 -1.61 -25.72 2.90
C PHE A 164 -1.85 -24.43 3.68
N SER A 165 -0.78 -23.71 3.99
CA SER A 165 -0.88 -22.42 4.67
C SER A 165 0.27 -21.50 4.26
N ASP A 166 0.17 -20.23 4.64
CA ASP A 166 1.33 -19.36 4.69
C ASP A 166 2.31 -19.85 5.77
N GLY A 167 3.56 -19.39 5.67
CA GLY A 167 4.66 -19.92 6.49
C GLY A 167 5.28 -19.01 7.55
N PRO A 168 4.59 -18.04 8.19
CA PRO A 168 5.21 -17.28 9.25
C PRO A 168 5.61 -18.19 10.41
N THR A 169 6.84 -18.02 10.89
CA THR A 169 7.40 -18.83 11.98
C THR A 169 6.80 -18.50 13.36
N SER A 170 6.01 -17.43 13.45
CA SER A 170 5.19 -17.12 14.62
C SER A 170 3.90 -17.95 14.71
N GLN A 171 3.47 -18.61 13.61
CA GLN A 171 2.19 -19.32 13.51
C GLN A 171 2.41 -20.75 12.99
N TYR A 172 2.21 -21.01 11.69
CA TYR A 172 2.17 -22.36 11.11
C TYR A 172 3.55 -23.04 11.01
N ARG A 173 4.62 -22.29 10.77
CA ARG A 173 5.96 -22.85 10.48
C ARG A 173 6.85 -22.89 11.73
N GLN A 174 6.47 -23.67 12.73
CA GLN A 174 7.21 -23.76 14.00
C GLN A 174 7.10 -25.13 14.68
N LYS A 175 8.04 -25.37 15.61
CA LYS A 175 8.22 -26.64 16.32
C LYS A 175 6.96 -27.19 17.01
N HIS A 176 6.20 -26.34 17.71
CA HIS A 176 5.00 -26.79 18.44
C HIS A 176 3.87 -27.15 17.47
N ASN A 177 3.78 -26.49 16.30
CA ASN A 177 2.82 -26.87 15.29
C ASN A 177 3.17 -28.22 14.66
N PHE A 178 4.46 -28.48 14.41
CA PHE A 178 4.91 -29.79 13.91
C PHE A 178 4.62 -30.91 14.91
N PHE A 179 4.74 -30.62 16.20
CA PHE A 179 4.40 -31.55 17.26
C PHE A 179 2.89 -31.84 17.34
N LEU A 180 2.05 -30.81 17.36
CA LEU A 180 0.60 -31.00 17.32
C LEU A 180 0.16 -31.71 16.04
N HIS A 181 0.80 -31.43 14.91
CA HIS A 181 0.57 -32.18 13.67
C HIS A 181 0.79 -33.69 13.88
N SER A 182 1.88 -34.10 14.54
CA SER A 182 2.13 -35.50 14.88
C SER A 182 1.00 -36.12 15.73
N ILE A 183 0.53 -35.39 16.76
CA ILE A 183 -0.56 -35.85 17.64
C ILE A 183 -1.86 -36.01 16.86
N PHE A 184 -2.26 -34.97 16.12
CA PHE A 184 -3.55 -34.97 15.46
C PHE A 184 -3.63 -36.00 14.32
N THR A 185 -2.55 -36.22 13.57
CA THR A 185 -2.47 -37.29 12.57
C THR A 185 -2.76 -38.65 13.17
N LYS A 186 -2.19 -38.93 14.35
CA LYS A 186 -2.45 -40.17 15.10
C LYS A 186 -3.90 -40.22 15.59
N SER A 187 -4.38 -39.17 16.25
CA SER A 187 -5.73 -39.14 16.84
C SER A 187 -6.85 -39.31 15.81
N LEU A 188 -6.62 -38.88 14.57
CA LEU A 188 -7.57 -39.00 13.46
C LEU A 188 -7.48 -40.34 12.73
N GLY A 189 -6.57 -41.24 13.12
CA GLY A 189 -6.34 -42.51 12.44
C GLY A 189 -5.94 -42.37 10.97
N LEU A 190 -5.19 -41.31 10.61
CA LEU A 190 -4.68 -41.13 9.25
C LEU A 190 -3.47 -42.04 9.04
N LYS A 191 -3.23 -42.51 7.81
CA LYS A 191 -1.99 -43.20 7.44
C LYS A 191 -0.79 -42.25 7.50
N TYR A 192 -0.98 -41.06 6.94
CA TYR A 192 -0.02 -39.95 7.02
C TYR A 192 -0.73 -38.64 6.70
N SER A 193 -0.08 -37.52 7.00
CA SER A 193 -0.55 -36.19 6.61
C SER A 193 0.61 -35.30 6.25
N THR A 194 0.34 -34.27 5.45
CA THR A 194 1.37 -33.34 4.98
C THR A 194 1.00 -31.91 5.30
N TRP A 195 1.96 -31.07 5.64
CA TRP A 195 1.81 -29.63 5.74
C TRP A 195 2.76 -28.93 4.78
N SER A 196 2.21 -28.28 3.75
CA SER A 196 2.92 -27.53 2.74
C SER A 196 2.80 -26.02 2.97
N PHE A 197 3.89 -25.29 2.78
CA PHE A 197 3.93 -23.85 3.00
C PHE A 197 4.09 -23.07 1.68
N PHE A 198 3.37 -21.97 1.53
CA PHE A 198 3.63 -21.04 0.42
C PHE A 198 4.92 -20.24 0.62
N GLU A 199 5.47 -19.79 -0.50
CA GLU A 199 6.68 -18.95 -0.55
C GLU A 199 6.31 -17.48 -0.22
N ALA A 200 7.13 -16.80 0.58
CA ALA A 200 6.76 -15.53 1.20
C ALA A 200 6.58 -14.37 0.19
N GLY A 201 5.71 -13.40 0.49
CA GLY A 201 5.62 -12.14 -0.27
C GLY A 201 4.72 -12.15 -1.51
N HIS A 202 3.94 -13.23 -1.71
CA HIS A 202 2.96 -13.38 -2.78
C HIS A 202 1.52 -13.54 -2.25
N GLY A 203 1.22 -12.88 -1.12
CA GLY A 203 0.03 -13.09 -0.29
C GLY A 203 -1.28 -12.52 -0.84
N LYS A 204 -1.92 -13.25 -1.75
CA LYS A 204 -3.38 -13.24 -1.93
C LYS A 204 -3.85 -14.64 -2.31
N GLY A 205 -4.26 -15.42 -1.31
CA GLY A 205 -4.79 -16.78 -1.47
C GLY A 205 -6.32 -16.85 -1.45
N VAL A 206 -6.84 -18.08 -1.52
CA VAL A 206 -8.28 -18.36 -1.41
C VAL A 206 -8.80 -18.00 0.00
N ALA A 207 -8.03 -18.32 1.04
CA ALA A 207 -8.34 -17.97 2.43
C ALA A 207 -8.54 -16.45 2.61
N ASP A 208 -7.64 -15.62 2.06
CA ASP A 208 -7.76 -14.15 2.09
C ASP A 208 -9.08 -13.66 1.45
N GLY A 209 -9.49 -14.27 0.34
CA GLY A 209 -10.73 -13.93 -0.36
C GLY A 209 -11.98 -14.24 0.47
N ILE A 210 -11.95 -15.37 1.20
CA ILE A 210 -13.01 -15.78 2.13
C ILE A 210 -13.06 -14.81 3.31
N GLY A 211 -11.92 -14.54 3.96
CA GLY A 211 -11.82 -13.56 5.06
C GLY A 211 -12.29 -12.17 4.66
N GLY A 212 -11.92 -11.68 3.48
CA GLY A 212 -12.41 -10.42 2.94
C GLY A 212 -13.91 -10.41 2.63
N THR A 213 -14.52 -11.56 2.34
CA THR A 213 -15.97 -11.69 2.14
C THR A 213 -16.72 -11.70 3.47
N ILE A 214 -16.22 -12.44 4.45
CA ILE A 214 -16.80 -12.51 5.80
C ILE A 214 -16.84 -11.14 6.46
N LYS A 215 -15.72 -10.41 6.44
CA LYS A 215 -15.67 -9.04 7.01
C LYS A 215 -16.64 -8.09 6.33
N ARG A 216 -16.79 -8.18 5.00
CA ARG A 216 -17.78 -7.38 4.25
C ARG A 216 -19.21 -7.71 4.66
N VAL A 217 -19.51 -8.97 4.95
CA VAL A 217 -20.85 -9.37 5.42
C VAL A 217 -21.12 -8.82 6.82
N LEU A 218 -20.16 -8.97 7.74
CA LEU A 218 -20.26 -8.36 9.08
C LEU A 218 -20.42 -6.84 8.99
N ASP A 219 -19.59 -6.15 8.20
CA ASP A 219 -19.67 -4.70 7.99
C ASP A 219 -21.00 -4.27 7.35
N LYS A 220 -21.56 -5.08 6.44
CA LYS A 220 -22.85 -4.82 5.81
C LYS A 220 -23.99 -4.89 6.84
N GLN A 221 -23.94 -5.85 7.76
CA GLN A 221 -24.93 -5.99 8.82
C GLN A 221 -24.87 -4.80 9.78
N VAL A 222 -23.67 -4.34 10.12
CA VAL A 222 -23.47 -3.09 10.88
C VAL A 222 -24.06 -1.90 10.15
N CYS A 223 -23.84 -1.79 8.83
CA CYS A 223 -24.44 -0.72 8.03
C CYS A 223 -25.98 -0.76 7.98
N PHE A 224 -26.61 -1.90 8.28
CA PHE A 224 -28.07 -2.07 8.26
C PHE A 224 -28.76 -1.94 9.61
N GLY A 225 -28.04 -1.60 10.68
CA GLY A 225 -28.65 -1.40 12.00
C GLY A 225 -28.21 -2.39 13.08
N SER A 226 -27.42 -3.41 12.73
CA SER A 226 -27.04 -4.47 13.69
C SER A 226 -25.76 -4.13 14.43
N ASP A 227 -25.75 -4.34 15.74
CA ASP A 227 -24.52 -4.24 16.53
C ASP A 227 -23.76 -5.57 16.53
N ILE A 228 -22.43 -5.50 16.38
CA ILE A 228 -21.52 -6.63 16.56
C ILE A 228 -20.58 -6.23 17.69
N THR A 229 -20.81 -6.77 18.88
CA THR A 229 -20.10 -6.40 20.10
C THR A 229 -19.21 -7.52 20.62
N SER A 230 -19.43 -8.76 20.16
CA SER A 230 -18.69 -9.94 20.57
C SER A 230 -18.40 -10.90 19.42
N ALA A 231 -17.50 -11.86 19.65
CA ALA A 231 -17.30 -12.98 18.73
C ALA A 231 -18.57 -13.84 18.57
N GLN A 232 -19.42 -13.90 19.59
CA GLN A 232 -20.68 -14.64 19.57
C GLN A 232 -21.68 -14.00 18.61
N ASP A 233 -21.79 -12.66 18.62
CA ASP A 233 -22.66 -11.91 17.71
C ASP A 233 -22.22 -12.13 16.26
N ALA A 234 -20.90 -12.04 16.01
CA ALA A 234 -20.32 -12.30 14.69
C ALA A 234 -20.63 -13.73 14.22
N TYR A 235 -20.52 -14.72 15.11
CA TYR A 235 -20.87 -16.11 14.82
C TYR A 235 -22.35 -16.29 14.46
N GLN A 236 -23.26 -15.76 15.28
CA GLN A 236 -24.71 -15.87 15.04
C GLN A 236 -25.11 -15.23 13.70
N ILE A 237 -24.60 -14.03 13.43
CA ILE A 237 -24.86 -13.31 12.19
C ILE A 237 -24.37 -14.11 10.98
N LEU A 238 -23.15 -14.63 11.03
CA LEU A 238 -22.57 -15.37 9.92
C LEU A 238 -23.27 -16.72 9.72
N ASN A 239 -23.58 -17.45 10.79
CA ASN A 239 -24.30 -18.71 10.71
C ASN A 239 -25.72 -18.54 10.13
N ASN A 240 -26.36 -17.41 10.40
CA ASN A 240 -27.68 -17.08 9.86
C ASN A 240 -27.62 -16.61 8.39
N THR A 241 -26.61 -15.81 8.03
CA THR A 241 -26.54 -15.12 6.74
C THR A 241 -25.81 -15.93 5.66
N MET A 242 -24.78 -16.70 6.01
CA MET A 242 -23.81 -17.29 5.07
C MET A 242 -23.95 -18.82 4.99
N LYS A 243 -25.01 -19.33 4.35
CA LYS A 243 -25.25 -20.78 4.23
C LYS A 243 -24.24 -21.52 3.35
N SER A 244 -23.52 -20.81 2.46
CA SER A 244 -22.50 -21.40 1.60
C SER A 244 -21.13 -21.55 2.25
N VAL A 245 -20.93 -21.03 3.47
CA VAL A 245 -19.67 -21.12 4.22
C VAL A 245 -19.95 -21.85 5.52
N ALA A 246 -19.15 -22.85 5.87
CA ALA A 246 -19.28 -23.54 7.14
C ALA A 246 -18.73 -22.65 8.26
N ILE A 247 -19.55 -22.27 9.23
CA ILE A 247 -19.22 -21.32 10.30
C ILE A 247 -19.16 -22.04 11.64
N PHE A 248 -18.07 -21.88 12.38
CA PHE A 248 -17.89 -22.46 13.73
C PHE A 248 -17.42 -21.43 14.75
N TYR A 249 -17.80 -21.65 16.00
CA TYR A 249 -17.33 -20.86 17.15
C TYR A 249 -16.30 -21.66 17.93
N ILE A 250 -15.21 -21.00 18.35
CA ILE A 250 -14.10 -21.60 19.11
C ILE A 250 -13.94 -20.81 20.42
N SER A 251 -14.12 -21.51 21.55
CA SER A 251 -13.98 -20.94 22.88
C SER A 251 -12.53 -20.94 23.37
N ASP A 252 -12.25 -20.22 24.46
CA ASP A 252 -10.96 -20.29 25.15
C ASP A 252 -10.68 -21.70 25.69
N ASP A 253 -11.71 -22.37 26.21
CA ASP A 253 -11.61 -23.76 26.70
C ASP A 253 -11.14 -24.73 25.61
N ASP A 254 -11.57 -24.53 24.37
CA ASP A 254 -11.13 -25.38 23.24
C ASP A 254 -9.64 -25.18 22.91
N ILE A 255 -9.13 -23.96 23.09
CA ILE A 255 -7.71 -23.63 22.92
C ILE A 255 -6.90 -24.18 24.10
N ASP A 256 -7.43 -24.11 25.31
CA ASP A 256 -6.76 -24.58 26.53
C ASP A 256 -6.64 -26.11 26.55
N LYS A 257 -7.69 -26.84 26.11
CA LYS A 257 -7.64 -28.30 25.92
C LYS A 257 -6.47 -28.73 25.04
N ILE A 258 -6.20 -27.99 23.95
CA ILE A 258 -5.09 -28.30 23.04
C ILE A 258 -3.75 -27.81 23.61
N THR A 259 -3.76 -26.70 24.34
CA THR A 259 -2.57 -26.20 25.02
C THR A 259 -2.02 -27.23 26.02
N ALA A 260 -2.90 -27.95 26.71
CA ALA A 260 -2.54 -29.05 27.61
C ALA A 260 -1.82 -30.22 26.92
N LEU A 261 -1.94 -30.37 25.59
CA LEU A 261 -1.24 -31.41 24.83
C LEU A 261 0.23 -31.07 24.54
N LEU A 262 0.66 -29.81 24.74
CA LEU A 262 2.02 -29.38 24.40
C LEU A 262 3.02 -29.71 25.50
N PRO A 263 4.09 -30.48 25.21
CA PRO A 263 5.17 -30.70 26.15
C PRO A 263 6.14 -29.51 26.16
N THR A 264 6.87 -29.37 27.27
CA THR A 264 7.86 -28.29 27.46
C THR A 264 9.14 -28.49 26.63
N ASN A 265 9.44 -29.73 26.23
CA ASN A 265 10.72 -30.16 25.64
C ASN A 265 10.66 -30.47 24.12
N VAL A 266 9.99 -29.64 23.33
CA VAL A 266 9.96 -29.80 21.86
C VAL A 266 11.25 -29.26 21.21
N SER A 267 11.94 -30.11 20.45
CA SER A 267 13.16 -29.82 19.70
C SER A 267 12.87 -29.00 18.43
N PRO A 268 13.50 -27.81 18.25
CA PRO A 268 13.34 -27.01 17.04
C PRO A 268 14.08 -27.62 15.84
N LEU A 269 13.44 -27.58 14.67
CA LEU A 269 14.06 -27.96 13.41
C LEU A 269 15.01 -26.86 12.92
N LYS A 270 16.31 -27.18 12.77
CA LYS A 270 17.28 -26.24 12.19
C LYS A 270 16.94 -25.95 10.73
N GLY A 271 17.04 -24.69 10.32
CA GLY A 271 16.71 -24.29 8.95
C GLY A 271 15.21 -24.29 8.64
N THR A 272 14.32 -24.18 9.65
CA THR A 272 12.86 -24.16 9.47
C THR A 272 12.38 -23.18 8.38
N PHE A 273 13.05 -22.04 8.18
CA PHE A 273 12.71 -21.08 7.12
C PHE A 273 12.84 -21.62 5.69
N GLU A 274 13.70 -22.61 5.47
CA GLU A 274 13.90 -23.23 4.15
C GLU A 274 12.91 -24.37 3.89
N VAL A 275 12.17 -24.81 4.91
CA VAL A 275 11.24 -25.94 4.82
C VAL A 275 9.91 -25.50 4.24
N HIS A 276 9.47 -26.20 3.20
CA HIS A 276 8.20 -25.96 2.53
C HIS A 276 7.26 -27.17 2.53
N GLN A 277 7.70 -28.32 3.02
CA GLN A 277 6.80 -29.44 3.29
C GLN A 277 7.28 -30.22 4.51
N VAL A 278 6.34 -30.52 5.40
CA VAL A 278 6.48 -31.44 6.53
C VAL A 278 5.50 -32.59 6.32
N VAL A 279 5.91 -33.79 6.67
CA VAL A 279 5.13 -35.03 6.53
C VAL A 279 5.18 -35.77 7.86
N VAL A 280 4.01 -36.18 8.33
CA VAL A 280 3.86 -36.99 9.53
C VAL A 280 3.30 -38.34 9.08
N ILE A 281 3.94 -39.42 9.50
CA ILE A 281 3.45 -40.79 9.25
C ILE A 281 2.89 -41.31 10.56
N ALA A 282 1.73 -41.95 10.51
CA ALA A 282 1.19 -42.58 11.70
C ALA A 282 2.06 -43.76 12.17
N GLY A 283 2.21 -43.90 13.48
CA GLY A 283 3.08 -44.89 14.10
C GLY A 283 4.52 -44.40 14.37
N GLU A 284 5.02 -43.37 13.68
CA GLU A 284 6.33 -42.77 13.94
C GLU A 284 6.20 -41.57 14.91
N GLU A 285 5.92 -41.84 16.18
CA GLU A 285 5.63 -40.78 17.16
C GLU A 285 6.79 -39.80 17.38
N SER A 286 6.48 -38.50 17.42
CA SER A 286 7.48 -37.44 17.58
C SER A 286 8.54 -37.41 16.48
N VAL A 287 8.30 -38.08 15.35
CA VAL A 287 9.14 -38.02 14.16
C VAL A 287 8.40 -37.27 13.06
N ILE A 288 9.09 -36.37 12.39
CA ILE A 288 8.60 -35.72 11.19
C ILE A 288 9.58 -35.94 10.06
N LYS A 289 9.04 -36.07 8.85
CA LYS A 289 9.81 -35.97 7.62
C LYS A 289 9.62 -34.58 7.04
N TYR A 290 10.64 -34.01 6.40
CA TYR A 290 10.57 -32.66 5.85
C TYR A 290 11.46 -32.51 4.62
N ARG A 291 11.17 -31.48 3.81
CA ARG A 291 11.99 -31.10 2.65
C ARG A 291 11.87 -29.62 2.30
N LYS A 292 12.84 -29.15 1.51
CA LYS A 292 12.96 -27.74 1.15
C LYS A 292 11.88 -27.25 0.18
N ILE A 293 11.32 -28.13 -0.64
CA ILE A 293 10.23 -27.83 -1.58
C ILE A 293 9.22 -28.98 -1.59
N SER A 294 7.94 -28.67 -1.77
CA SER A 294 6.87 -29.67 -1.75
C SER A 294 6.93 -30.60 -2.97
N CYS A 295 6.40 -31.81 -2.82
CA CYS A 295 6.18 -32.71 -3.95
C CYS A 295 4.96 -33.58 -3.71
N PHE A 296 4.15 -33.79 -4.74
CA PHE A 296 2.95 -34.64 -4.71
C PHE A 296 2.94 -35.69 -5.83
N CYS A 297 4.11 -36.06 -6.36
CA CYS A 297 4.21 -37.12 -7.35
C CYS A 297 4.07 -38.52 -6.73
N GLY A 298 3.88 -39.51 -7.61
CA GLY A 298 3.87 -40.92 -7.25
C GLY A 298 2.58 -41.39 -6.58
N GLU A 299 2.60 -42.65 -6.14
CA GLU A 299 1.44 -43.26 -5.51
C GLU A 299 1.19 -42.67 -4.11
N HIS A 300 2.22 -42.58 -3.26
CA HIS A 300 2.10 -41.96 -1.93
C HIS A 300 2.33 -40.44 -2.01
N ARG A 301 1.33 -39.72 -2.52
CA ARG A 301 1.42 -38.26 -2.77
C ARG A 301 1.80 -37.53 -1.49
N GLY A 302 2.86 -36.71 -1.58
CA GLY A 302 3.38 -35.99 -0.42
C GLY A 302 4.44 -36.75 0.38
N LEU A 303 4.56 -38.07 0.21
CA LEU A 303 5.53 -38.94 0.91
C LEU A 303 6.61 -39.51 -0.02
N CYS A 304 6.66 -39.09 -1.28
CA CYS A 304 7.70 -39.50 -2.24
C CYS A 304 9.13 -39.09 -1.80
N SER A 305 10.14 -39.80 -2.31
CA SER A 305 11.57 -39.56 -2.03
C SER A 305 12.17 -38.33 -2.72
N CYS A 306 11.40 -37.66 -3.60
CA CYS A 306 11.86 -36.48 -4.33
C CYS A 306 12.33 -35.34 -3.40
N TYR A 307 13.33 -34.60 -3.89
CA TYR A 307 13.94 -33.46 -3.20
C TYR A 307 14.55 -33.79 -1.83
N SER A 308 15.07 -35.01 -1.70
CA SER A 308 15.86 -35.47 -0.56
C SER A 308 15.13 -35.25 0.76
N ILE A 309 14.03 -35.98 0.96
CA ILE A 309 13.26 -35.95 2.21
C ILE A 309 14.16 -36.33 3.40
N GLN A 310 14.09 -35.55 4.47
CA GLN A 310 14.91 -35.70 5.69
C GLN A 310 14.03 -35.99 6.89
N THR A 311 14.60 -36.60 7.93
CA THR A 311 13.88 -36.96 9.17
C THR A 311 14.35 -36.09 10.33
N HIS A 312 13.43 -35.65 11.17
CA HIS A 312 13.71 -34.89 12.40
C HIS A 312 12.90 -35.41 13.57
N TYR A 313 13.53 -35.47 14.74
CA TYR A 313 12.94 -35.93 16.00
C TYR A 313 12.52 -34.72 16.85
N LEU A 314 11.23 -34.64 17.17
CA LEU A 314 10.61 -33.53 17.88
C LEU A 314 10.76 -33.62 19.40
N LYS A 315 10.98 -34.82 19.97
CA LYS A 315 11.34 -35.00 21.38
C LYS A 315 12.83 -35.32 21.48
N ILE A 316 13.51 -34.68 22.43
CA ILE A 316 14.87 -35.06 22.81
C ILE A 316 14.73 -36.25 23.74
N VAL A 317 15.14 -37.44 23.29
CA VAL A 317 15.32 -38.58 24.19
C VAL A 317 16.63 -38.33 24.95
N ALA A 318 16.58 -38.39 26.29
CA ALA A 318 17.78 -38.31 27.11
C ALA A 318 18.76 -39.44 26.71
N PRO A 319 20.09 -39.24 26.76
CA PRO A 319 21.06 -40.23 26.29
C PRO A 319 21.12 -41.54 27.12
N GLU A 320 20.26 -41.71 28.12
CA GLU A 320 20.41 -42.74 29.17
C GLU A 320 19.57 -44.00 28.94
N ALA A 321 18.78 -44.09 27.86
CA ALA A 321 18.00 -45.30 27.52
C ALA A 321 18.47 -45.94 26.20
N ARG A 322 19.80 -46.07 26.02
CA ARG A 322 20.41 -46.73 24.85
C ARG A 322 21.10 -48.05 25.19
N SER A 323 21.05 -48.46 26.44
CA SER A 323 21.38 -49.81 26.91
C SER A 323 20.08 -50.45 27.38
N GLU A 324 19.86 -51.69 26.97
CA GLU A 324 18.65 -52.51 27.22
C GLU A 324 17.52 -52.28 26.20
N ILE A 325 17.66 -52.88 25.02
CA ILE A 325 16.88 -54.05 24.58
C ILE A 325 17.62 -54.59 23.35
N VAL A 326 18.27 -55.73 23.55
CA VAL A 326 18.82 -56.62 22.52
C VAL A 326 17.79 -57.74 22.32
N GLU A 327 17.64 -58.16 21.07
CA GLU A 327 17.09 -59.43 20.58
C GLU A 327 15.63 -59.78 20.90
N ASP A 328 14.81 -59.84 19.85
CA ASP A 328 14.16 -61.09 19.45
C ASP A 328 13.55 -60.96 18.02
N ASN A 329 14.05 -61.81 17.11
CA ASN A 329 13.36 -62.64 16.11
C ASN A 329 12.02 -62.16 15.49
N GLU A 330 11.70 -62.34 14.20
CA GLU A 330 12.35 -62.96 13.06
C GLU A 330 11.54 -62.63 11.78
N MET A 331 12.24 -62.76 10.66
CA MET A 331 11.91 -62.75 9.23
C MET A 331 10.46 -62.85 8.71
N LEU A 332 10.26 -62.18 7.56
CA LEU A 332 9.84 -62.84 6.31
C LEU A 332 10.30 -62.01 5.09
N PHE A 333 11.47 -62.32 4.55
CA PHE A 333 11.81 -62.08 3.14
C PHE A 333 12.40 -63.38 2.61
N VAL A 334 11.70 -63.99 1.64
CA VAL A 334 12.12 -65.22 0.98
C VAL A 334 13.19 -64.90 -0.04
N ASP A 335 14.21 -65.74 0.01
CA ASP A 335 15.45 -65.80 -0.75
C ASP A 335 15.24 -66.13 -2.23
N LEU A 336 16.13 -65.63 -3.09
CA LEU A 336 16.46 -66.22 -4.39
C LEU A 336 17.96 -66.01 -4.62
N THR A 337 18.69 -67.01 -4.13
CA THR A 337 20.13 -67.26 -4.19
C THR A 337 20.70 -67.29 -5.60
N SER A 338 21.96 -66.89 -5.74
CA SER A 338 22.96 -67.78 -6.36
C SER A 338 24.37 -67.43 -5.86
N GLU A 339 25.06 -68.49 -5.48
CA GLU A 339 26.35 -68.60 -4.80
C GLU A 339 27.48 -67.80 -5.47
N ILE A 340 28.16 -66.98 -4.68
CA ILE A 340 29.50 -66.48 -4.98
C ILE A 340 30.47 -67.36 -4.20
N THR A 341 31.36 -68.03 -4.93
CA THR A 341 32.36 -68.95 -4.36
C THR A 341 33.48 -68.18 -3.65
N ASP A 342 34.18 -68.82 -2.69
CA ASP A 342 35.32 -68.22 -1.95
C ASP A 342 36.41 -67.62 -2.86
N MET A 343 36.49 -68.08 -4.12
CA MET A 343 37.37 -67.50 -5.13
C MET A 343 36.96 -66.08 -5.58
N GLU A 344 35.66 -65.77 -5.64
CA GLU A 344 35.19 -64.44 -6.02
C GLU A 344 35.17 -63.47 -4.84
N VAL A 345 35.06 -63.95 -3.59
CA VAL A 345 35.31 -63.13 -2.39
C VAL A 345 36.77 -62.69 -2.32
N GLN A 346 37.71 -63.56 -2.71
CA GLN A 346 39.12 -63.19 -2.80
C GLN A 346 39.39 -62.18 -3.93
N ILE A 347 38.67 -62.29 -5.07
CA ILE A 347 38.73 -61.30 -6.15
C ILE A 347 38.11 -59.97 -5.69
N ILE A 348 36.98 -59.95 -4.99
CA ILE A 348 36.35 -58.73 -4.46
C ILE A 348 37.22 -58.10 -3.37
N SER A 349 37.82 -58.88 -2.48
CA SER A 349 38.76 -58.38 -1.46
C SER A 349 40.02 -57.80 -2.09
N ASN A 350 40.59 -58.46 -3.11
CA ASN A 350 41.76 -57.92 -3.81
C ASN A 350 41.38 -56.72 -4.68
N THR A 351 40.16 -56.66 -5.23
CA THR A 351 39.67 -55.49 -6.00
C THR A 351 39.32 -54.33 -5.06
N LEU A 352 38.82 -54.57 -3.85
CA LEU A 352 38.60 -53.56 -2.82
C LEU A 352 39.91 -53.06 -2.22
N ASP A 353 40.91 -53.92 -2.03
CA ASP A 353 42.23 -53.51 -1.56
C ASP A 353 43.01 -52.75 -2.66
N VAL A 354 42.73 -53.03 -3.93
CA VAL A 354 43.21 -52.25 -5.08
C VAL A 354 42.44 -50.94 -5.25
N ILE A 355 41.12 -50.89 -5.00
CA ILE A 355 40.29 -49.66 -5.02
C ILE A 355 40.61 -48.75 -3.82
N GLU A 356 40.83 -49.30 -2.62
CA GLU A 356 41.29 -48.54 -1.44
C GLU A 356 42.74 -48.05 -1.60
N LYS A 357 43.59 -48.77 -2.35
CA LYS A 357 44.94 -48.30 -2.70
C LYS A 357 45.02 -47.39 -3.94
N THR A 358 43.90 -47.10 -4.64
CA THR A 358 43.90 -46.18 -5.79
C THR A 358 43.01 -44.93 -5.69
N TYR A 359 42.35 -44.66 -4.55
CA TYR A 359 41.66 -43.37 -4.33
C TYR A 359 41.96 -42.65 -3.00
N THR A 360 43.13 -42.85 -2.40
CA THR A 360 43.59 -42.02 -1.28
C THR A 360 44.57 -40.94 -1.74
N SER A 361 44.06 -39.78 -2.14
CA SER A 361 44.82 -38.53 -1.96
C SER A 361 44.10 -37.65 -0.94
N THR A 362 44.51 -37.74 0.32
CA THR A 362 44.11 -36.77 1.35
C THR A 362 45.05 -35.58 1.30
N ALA A 363 44.51 -34.36 1.15
CA ALA A 363 45.30 -33.14 1.18
C ALA A 363 45.36 -32.60 2.62
N SER A 364 46.57 -32.44 3.16
CA SER A 364 46.81 -31.84 4.47
C SER A 364 47.15 -30.36 4.33
N TRP A 365 46.20 -29.49 4.68
CA TRP A 365 46.37 -28.05 4.61
C TRP A 365 46.84 -27.52 5.96
N ARG A 366 48.04 -26.93 5.99
CA ARG A 366 48.67 -26.40 7.20
C ARG A 366 48.51 -24.88 7.25
N CYS A 367 48.52 -24.34 8.46
CA CYS A 367 48.62 -22.91 8.69
C CYS A 367 49.82 -22.33 7.92
N THR A 368 49.58 -21.37 7.06
CA THR A 368 50.61 -20.76 6.20
C THR A 368 51.47 -19.73 6.93
N ARG A 369 51.09 -19.34 8.16
CA ARG A 369 51.81 -18.33 8.96
C ARG A 369 53.10 -18.83 9.61
N SER A 370 53.26 -20.14 9.81
CA SER A 370 54.52 -20.71 10.26
C SER A 370 54.62 -22.17 9.88
N ALA A 371 55.77 -22.58 9.32
CA ALA A 371 56.04 -23.96 8.94
C ALA A 371 56.04 -24.94 10.15
N THR A 372 56.24 -24.41 11.37
CA THR A 372 56.24 -25.19 12.63
C THR A 372 54.89 -25.15 13.37
N CYS A 373 53.88 -24.47 12.81
CA CYS A 373 52.55 -24.36 13.41
C CYS A 373 51.81 -25.70 13.35
N LYS A 374 51.22 -26.12 14.49
CA LYS A 374 50.46 -27.38 14.58
C LYS A 374 49.03 -27.29 14.03
N GLY A 375 48.56 -26.08 13.74
CA GLY A 375 47.27 -25.83 13.11
C GLY A 375 47.20 -26.41 11.70
N ARG A 376 46.36 -27.44 11.50
CA ARG A 376 46.15 -28.06 10.19
C ARG A 376 44.78 -28.73 10.07
N PHE A 377 44.30 -28.91 8.86
CA PHE A 377 43.11 -29.70 8.58
C PHE A 377 43.33 -30.65 7.41
N LEU A 378 42.71 -31.82 7.54
CA LEU A 378 42.73 -32.89 6.55
C LEU A 378 41.41 -32.84 5.78
N ILE A 379 41.50 -32.80 4.45
CA ILE A 379 40.36 -32.82 3.55
C ILE A 379 40.54 -33.93 2.51
N ASN A 380 39.43 -34.51 2.06
CA ASN A 380 39.44 -35.43 0.92
C ASN A 380 39.30 -34.67 -0.41
N ASN A 381 39.40 -35.39 -1.53
CA ASN A 381 39.29 -34.83 -2.88
C ASN A 381 37.94 -34.15 -3.19
N GLU A 382 36.91 -34.39 -2.39
CA GLU A 382 35.60 -33.72 -2.49
C GLU A 382 35.51 -32.45 -1.63
N MET A 383 36.65 -31.94 -1.12
CA MET A 383 36.73 -30.76 -0.24
C MET A 383 35.96 -30.91 1.07
N LYS A 384 35.64 -32.14 1.49
CA LYS A 384 35.03 -32.39 2.80
C LYS A 384 36.09 -32.45 3.89
N LEU A 385 35.85 -31.72 4.97
CA LEU A 385 36.67 -31.72 6.16
C LEU A 385 36.59 -33.08 6.85
N LEU A 386 37.71 -33.80 6.85
CA LEU A 386 37.84 -35.07 7.56
C LEU A 386 38.18 -34.84 9.03
N LYS A 387 39.14 -33.93 9.30
CA LYS A 387 39.61 -33.65 10.67
C LYS A 387 40.30 -32.29 10.76
N ALA A 388 40.07 -31.56 11.86
CA ALA A 388 40.72 -30.28 12.14
C ALA A 388 41.52 -30.31 13.44
N PHE A 389 42.75 -29.81 13.40
CA PHE A 389 43.63 -29.60 14.54
C PHE A 389 43.80 -28.08 14.72
N LEU A 390 43.06 -27.50 15.68
CA LEU A 390 42.91 -26.05 15.83
C LEU A 390 43.89 -25.41 16.84
N GLY A 391 44.87 -26.17 17.34
CA GLY A 391 45.92 -25.62 18.22
C GLY A 391 46.95 -24.85 17.40
N HIS A 392 47.03 -23.53 17.59
CA HIS A 392 48.07 -22.67 17.01
C HIS A 392 49.14 -22.35 18.06
N ASN A 393 50.40 -22.37 17.66
CA ASN A 393 51.55 -22.20 18.56
C ASN A 393 52.22 -20.83 18.40
N HIS A 394 51.49 -19.81 17.98
CA HIS A 394 52.00 -18.45 17.76
C HIS A 394 51.08 -17.40 18.41
N GLU A 395 51.64 -16.32 18.96
CA GLU A 395 50.91 -15.27 19.68
C GLU A 395 49.99 -14.42 18.78
N ALA A 396 48.90 -13.90 19.35
CA ALA A 396 47.96 -12.99 18.69
C ALA A 396 48.56 -11.57 18.61
N SER A 397 48.56 -10.95 17.42
CA SER A 397 49.23 -9.66 17.19
C SER A 397 48.43 -8.48 17.76
N LEU A 398 49.00 -7.78 18.75
CA LEU A 398 48.51 -6.52 19.30
C LEU A 398 49.19 -5.35 18.55
N THR A 399 48.42 -4.51 17.87
CA THR A 399 48.92 -3.35 17.11
C THR A 399 48.41 -2.06 17.73
N TRP A 400 49.27 -1.06 17.88
CA TRP A 400 48.91 0.24 18.46
C TRP A 400 48.82 1.29 17.36
N VAL A 401 47.73 2.07 17.34
CA VAL A 401 47.48 3.10 16.33
C VAL A 401 47.02 4.42 16.96
N LYS A 402 47.33 5.56 16.34
CA LYS A 402 46.85 6.88 16.76
C LYS A 402 45.70 7.32 15.85
N LYS A 403 44.67 7.92 16.44
CA LYS A 403 43.66 8.69 15.69
C LYS A 403 44.21 10.06 15.30
N ASN A 404 43.61 10.69 14.28
CA ASN A 404 43.85 12.09 13.90
C ASN A 404 43.66 13.08 15.06
N SER A 405 42.92 12.69 16.11
CA SER A 405 42.76 13.47 17.34
C SER A 405 43.89 13.27 18.37
N GLY A 406 44.98 12.57 18.03
CA GLY A 406 46.12 12.27 18.90
C GLY A 406 45.94 11.13 19.91
N LYS A 407 44.76 10.50 20.00
CA LYS A 407 44.46 9.44 20.99
C LYS A 407 44.88 8.05 20.51
N MET A 408 45.56 7.29 21.37
CA MET A 408 46.00 5.91 21.12
C MET A 408 44.86 4.90 21.20
N LEU A 409 44.86 3.94 20.28
CA LEU A 409 43.99 2.77 20.24
C LEU A 409 44.82 1.51 20.07
N ALA A 410 44.30 0.40 20.58
CA ALA A 410 44.85 -0.93 20.33
C ALA A 410 43.98 -1.69 19.33
N ILE A 411 44.60 -2.51 18.52
CA ILE A 411 43.95 -3.41 17.56
C ILE A 411 44.39 -4.83 17.90
N VAL A 412 43.41 -5.71 18.14
CA VAL A 412 43.62 -7.13 18.39
C VAL A 412 42.58 -7.92 17.59
N ASP A 413 43.03 -8.82 16.72
CA ASP A 413 42.18 -9.68 15.88
C ASP A 413 41.08 -8.90 15.13
N ASP A 414 41.43 -7.75 14.55
CA ASP A 414 40.56 -6.79 13.82
C ASP A 414 39.52 -6.02 14.68
N TYR A 415 39.61 -6.12 16.01
CA TYR A 415 38.81 -5.32 16.95
C TYR A 415 39.62 -4.18 17.54
N THR A 416 38.99 -3.00 17.64
CA THR A 416 39.63 -1.81 18.23
C THR A 416 39.26 -1.65 19.71
N PHE A 417 40.26 -1.30 20.52
CA PHE A 417 40.16 -1.11 21.97
C PHE A 417 40.64 0.29 22.35
N TYR A 418 39.95 0.94 23.28
CA TYR A 418 40.35 2.21 23.88
C TYR A 418 40.81 2.01 25.32
N ASN A 419 41.72 2.87 25.78
CA ASN A 419 42.18 2.85 27.16
C ASN A 419 41.06 3.36 28.07
N GLU A 420 40.55 2.49 28.93
CA GLU A 420 39.46 2.81 29.85
C GLU A 420 40.01 3.36 31.17
N LYS A 421 41.07 2.75 31.72
CA LYS A 421 41.65 3.11 33.02
C LYS A 421 43.16 2.86 33.03
N LYS A 422 43.92 3.81 33.58
CA LYS A 422 45.38 3.68 33.81
C LYS A 422 45.67 3.76 35.31
N SER A 423 46.39 2.76 35.82
CA SER A 423 46.93 2.68 37.19
C SER A 423 48.43 2.98 37.18
N LYS A 424 49.08 3.07 38.36
CA LYS A 424 50.53 3.35 38.46
C LYS A 424 51.42 2.31 37.75
N SER A 425 50.95 1.06 37.62
CA SER A 425 51.72 -0.06 37.04
C SER A 425 51.06 -0.77 35.84
N THR A 426 49.80 -0.45 35.51
CA THR A 426 49.03 -1.16 34.46
C THR A 426 48.00 -0.27 33.78
N SER A 427 47.55 -0.66 32.60
CA SER A 427 46.41 -0.02 31.93
C SER A 427 45.41 -1.03 31.38
N THR A 428 44.12 -0.74 31.53
CA THR A 428 43.01 -1.58 31.08
C THR A 428 42.38 -1.00 29.82
N TRP A 429 42.23 -1.84 28.82
CA TRP A 429 41.75 -1.50 27.48
C TRP A 429 40.46 -2.25 27.18
N ARG A 430 39.40 -1.52 26.79
CA ARG A 430 38.06 -2.06 26.51
C ARG A 430 37.68 -1.85 25.05
N CYS A 431 36.90 -2.78 24.51
CA CYS A 431 36.41 -2.69 23.14
C CYS A 431 35.64 -1.36 22.91
N THR A 432 35.90 -0.72 21.78
CA THR A 432 35.38 0.63 21.44
C THR A 432 33.91 0.69 21.06
N ARG A 433 33.31 -0.43 20.63
CA ARG A 433 32.07 -0.38 19.84
C ARG A 433 30.77 -0.64 20.61
N SER A 434 30.83 -1.16 21.83
CA SER A 434 29.61 -1.48 22.60
C SER A 434 29.82 -1.39 24.11
N THR A 435 28.89 -0.72 24.80
CA THR A 435 28.82 -0.65 26.27
C THR A 435 28.42 -1.98 26.92
N THR A 436 27.86 -2.92 26.15
CA THR A 436 27.49 -4.28 26.60
C THR A 436 28.53 -5.33 26.25
N CYS A 437 29.57 -4.97 25.47
CA CYS A 437 30.68 -5.87 25.15
C CYS A 437 31.60 -6.05 26.36
N LYS A 438 31.84 -7.30 26.75
CA LYS A 438 32.71 -7.66 27.88
C LYS A 438 34.18 -7.82 27.49
N ALA A 439 34.52 -7.64 26.21
CA ALA A 439 35.89 -7.80 25.73
C ALA A 439 36.80 -6.70 26.28
N ARG A 440 37.87 -7.11 26.95
CA ARG A 440 38.88 -6.23 27.56
C ARG A 440 40.20 -6.95 27.73
N PHE A 441 41.29 -6.19 27.79
CA PHE A 441 42.59 -6.70 28.19
C PHE A 441 43.35 -5.69 29.05
N ILE A 442 44.39 -6.16 29.74
CA ILE A 442 45.24 -5.37 30.64
C ILE A 442 46.68 -5.52 30.17
N VAL A 443 47.39 -4.39 30.11
CA VAL A 443 48.82 -4.32 29.81
C VAL A 443 49.59 -3.68 30.95
N ASP A 444 50.88 -4.00 31.08
CA ASP A 444 51.80 -3.30 31.99
C ASP A 444 52.22 -1.92 31.42
N ASN A 445 53.14 -1.25 32.12
CA ASN A 445 53.70 0.03 31.69
C ASN A 445 54.54 -0.08 30.39
N ASP A 446 55.02 -1.28 30.05
CA ASP A 446 55.78 -1.58 28.82
C ASP A 446 54.88 -2.05 27.67
N LEU A 447 53.55 -1.92 27.83
CA LEU A 447 52.52 -2.32 26.87
C LEU A 447 52.49 -3.83 26.56
N LYS A 448 53.06 -4.66 27.45
CA LYS A 448 52.98 -6.12 27.34
C LYS A 448 51.67 -6.64 27.91
N LEU A 449 51.09 -7.63 27.24
CA LEU A 449 49.80 -8.21 27.59
C LEU A 449 49.91 -9.03 28.89
N ILE A 450 49.24 -8.57 29.95
CA ILE A 450 49.17 -9.29 31.23
C ILE A 450 48.00 -10.28 31.22
N LYS A 451 46.82 -9.81 30.80
CA LYS A 451 45.57 -10.59 30.84
C LYS A 451 44.58 -10.13 29.79
N ALA A 452 43.93 -11.06 29.09
CA ALA A 452 42.96 -10.74 28.05
C ALA A 452 41.67 -11.57 28.14
N THR A 453 40.55 -10.96 27.76
CA THR A 453 39.28 -11.60 27.48
C THR A 453 38.78 -11.03 26.17
N LEU A 454 38.98 -11.75 25.07
CA LEU A 454 38.77 -11.26 23.69
C LEU A 454 37.50 -11.81 23.03
N SER A 455 36.55 -12.31 23.82
CA SER A 455 35.24 -12.75 23.33
C SER A 455 34.33 -11.55 23.07
N HIS A 456 33.94 -11.35 21.82
CA HIS A 456 33.09 -10.25 21.39
C HIS A 456 31.68 -10.77 21.05
N THR A 457 30.66 -10.01 21.43
CA THR A 457 29.25 -10.29 21.09
C THR A 457 28.79 -9.49 19.87
N HIS A 458 29.73 -8.95 19.09
CA HIS A 458 29.50 -8.15 17.90
C HIS A 458 30.62 -8.40 16.89
N GLU A 459 30.35 -8.10 15.61
CA GLU A 459 31.34 -8.23 14.53
C GLU A 459 32.39 -7.11 14.57
N ALA A 460 33.55 -7.37 13.96
CA ALA A 460 34.69 -6.45 13.85
C ALA A 460 34.32 -5.20 13.03
N SER A 461 35.03 -4.09 13.27
CA SER A 461 34.76 -2.83 12.56
C SER A 461 35.63 -2.70 11.32
N HIS A 462 35.08 -2.20 10.22
CA HIS A 462 35.89 -1.77 9.09
C HIS A 462 36.57 -0.42 9.40
N TYR A 463 37.89 -0.39 9.31
CA TYR A 463 38.72 0.81 9.39
C TYR A 463 39.83 0.73 8.34
N MET A 464 40.38 1.88 7.96
CA MET A 464 41.59 2.00 7.13
C MET A 464 42.65 2.71 7.97
N ILE A 465 43.85 2.13 8.06
CA ILE A 465 45.01 2.75 8.69
C ILE A 465 45.77 3.44 7.57
N HIS A 466 46.01 4.74 7.70
CA HIS A 466 46.87 5.50 6.80
C HIS A 466 48.21 5.66 7.51
N ASP A 467 49.31 5.31 6.83
CA ASP A 467 50.66 5.58 7.35
C ASP A 467 50.95 7.08 7.22
N ASP A 468 51.65 7.66 8.20
CA ASP A 468 51.84 9.10 8.43
C ASP A 468 52.55 9.84 7.28
N GLU A 469 51.85 10.12 6.18
CA GLU A 469 52.19 11.21 5.26
C GLU A 469 51.02 12.19 5.08
N PRO A 470 51.26 13.51 5.16
CA PRO A 470 50.20 14.50 5.07
C PRO A 470 49.78 14.67 3.62
N ILE A 471 48.54 14.30 3.29
CA ILE A 471 48.04 14.47 1.92
C ILE A 471 47.43 15.88 1.76
N ASP A 472 48.05 16.60 0.83
CA ASP A 472 47.75 17.94 0.33
C ASP A 472 46.35 18.02 -0.31
N ALA A 473 45.67 19.14 -0.09
CA ALA A 473 44.29 19.40 -0.53
C ALA A 473 44.14 19.48 -2.07
N SER A 474 45.25 19.47 -2.81
CA SER A 474 45.33 19.49 -4.27
C SER A 474 45.06 18.13 -4.92
N VAL A 475 45.33 17.00 -4.24
CA VAL A 475 45.06 15.63 -4.76
C VAL A 475 43.55 15.34 -4.79
N PHE A 476 42.75 16.08 -4.02
CA PHE A 476 41.29 15.97 -3.98
C PHE A 476 40.60 16.48 -5.26
N LEU A 477 41.34 17.15 -6.17
CA LEU A 477 40.81 17.75 -7.40
C LEU A 477 41.18 17.01 -8.70
N GLU A 478 42.13 16.09 -8.68
CA GLU A 478 42.55 15.33 -9.89
C GLU A 478 41.72 14.06 -10.16
N ILE A 479 41.12 13.42 -9.15
CA ILE A 479 40.18 12.29 -9.36
C ILE A 479 38.93 12.74 -10.15
N THR A 480 38.63 14.04 -10.14
CA THR A 480 37.46 14.63 -10.81
C THR A 480 37.68 15.07 -12.25
N LYS A 481 38.88 14.94 -12.84
CA LYS A 481 39.11 15.43 -14.23
C LYS A 481 39.69 14.40 -15.23
N GLU A 482 40.16 13.23 -14.81
CA GLU A 482 40.70 12.20 -15.74
C GLU A 482 39.84 10.93 -15.88
N ASN A 483 38.62 11.04 -16.43
CA ASN A 483 38.04 9.93 -17.21
C ASN A 483 37.36 10.40 -18.51
N PHE A 484 37.61 11.66 -18.89
CA PHE A 484 37.46 12.24 -20.24
C PHE A 484 38.80 12.95 -20.46
N SER A 485 39.72 12.54 -21.32
CA SER A 485 39.60 12.50 -22.77
C SER A 485 40.76 11.73 -23.42
N THR A 486 40.50 10.97 -24.48
CA THR A 486 41.32 11.02 -25.71
C THR A 486 40.41 10.73 -26.90
N SER A 487 40.51 11.58 -27.91
CA SER A 487 39.64 11.71 -29.08
C SER A 487 40.46 11.62 -30.36
N ALA A 488 39.85 11.03 -31.38
CA ALA A 488 40.03 11.26 -32.83
C ALA A 488 41.41 10.91 -33.43
N GLN A 489 41.51 10.21 -34.55
CA GLN A 489 41.37 10.68 -35.94
C GLN A 489 41.81 9.50 -36.85
N ASN A 490 41.51 9.30 -38.14
CA ASN A 490 40.77 9.96 -39.23
C ASN A 490 40.73 8.92 -40.38
N PHE A 491 39.74 9.01 -41.29
CA PHE A 491 39.94 9.27 -42.74
C PHE A 491 38.70 8.90 -43.60
N ASN A 492 38.11 9.96 -44.15
CA ASN A 492 37.54 10.20 -45.49
C ASN A 492 36.40 9.34 -46.08
N GLU A 493 35.26 10.00 -46.36
CA GLU A 493 34.83 10.53 -47.69
C GLU A 493 35.26 9.71 -48.92
N ASN A 494 34.41 9.32 -49.88
CA ASN A 494 33.47 10.13 -50.65
C ASN A 494 32.52 9.27 -51.53
N GLU A 495 31.31 9.81 -51.80
CA GLU A 495 30.58 9.90 -53.11
C GLU A 495 30.32 8.62 -53.95
N ASN A 496 29.24 8.41 -54.72
CA ASN A 496 28.02 9.13 -55.09
C ASN A 496 27.13 8.13 -55.90
N LEU A 497 25.88 8.54 -56.20
CA LEU A 497 25.05 8.14 -57.36
C LEU A 497 24.14 6.88 -57.30
N GLN A 498 22.85 7.17 -57.14
CA GLN A 498 21.74 6.94 -58.10
C GLN A 498 21.20 5.53 -58.45
N VAL A 499 19.87 5.45 -58.36
CA VAL A 499 18.90 4.81 -59.30
C VAL A 499 18.64 3.30 -59.17
N ASP A 500 17.45 3.02 -58.60
CA ASP A 500 16.31 2.29 -59.18
C ASP A 500 16.40 0.80 -59.59
N GLN A 501 15.29 0.11 -59.28
CA GLN A 501 14.74 -1.15 -59.82
C GLN A 501 15.45 -2.51 -59.61
N GLY A 502 14.66 -3.46 -59.09
CA GLY A 502 14.45 -4.71 -59.83
C GLY A 502 15.06 -6.00 -59.26
N PHE A 503 14.14 -6.87 -58.80
CA PHE A 503 14.18 -8.33 -58.86
C PHE A 503 15.10 -9.17 -57.94
N SER A 504 14.44 -10.10 -57.26
CA SER A 504 14.93 -11.27 -56.52
C SER A 504 15.38 -12.41 -57.48
N PRO A 505 15.67 -13.67 -57.04
CA PRO A 505 15.92 -14.25 -55.70
C PRO A 505 17.09 -15.29 -55.67
N ILE A 506 17.20 -16.04 -54.54
CA ILE A 506 17.77 -17.41 -54.36
C ILE A 506 19.29 -17.43 -53.99
N ALA A 507 19.82 -18.09 -52.95
CA ALA A 507 19.29 -18.99 -51.90
C ALA A 507 20.19 -19.02 -50.63
N ALA A 508 19.51 -19.42 -49.54
CA ALA A 508 19.93 -20.23 -48.38
C ALA A 508 21.04 -19.77 -47.41
N GLY A 509 20.68 -19.70 -46.11
CA GLY A 509 21.60 -19.96 -45.00
C GLY A 509 21.53 -19.03 -43.77
N THR A 510 20.43 -19.12 -43.00
CA THR A 510 20.34 -18.95 -41.52
C THR A 510 20.69 -17.61 -40.82
N SER A 511 19.72 -17.16 -39.99
CA SER A 511 19.81 -16.27 -38.79
C SER A 511 19.45 -14.79 -38.96
N ALA A 512 18.24 -14.38 -38.52
CA ALA A 512 17.97 -13.09 -37.84
C ALA A 512 16.46 -12.93 -37.48
N GLU A 513 16.10 -12.94 -36.19
CA GLU A 513 14.83 -12.36 -35.72
C GLU A 513 14.90 -10.82 -35.82
N LYS A 514 14.08 -10.24 -36.70
CA LYS A 514 13.93 -8.79 -36.92
C LYS A 514 13.18 -8.10 -35.77
N LEU A 515 13.76 -7.03 -35.23
CA LEU A 515 13.09 -6.03 -34.38
C LEU A 515 12.09 -5.22 -35.24
N PHE A 516 10.79 -5.30 -34.95
CA PHE A 516 9.75 -4.45 -35.57
C PHE A 516 9.69 -3.10 -34.81
N VAL A 517 10.06 -2.00 -35.47
CA VAL A 517 9.81 -0.63 -34.97
C VAL A 517 8.34 -0.30 -35.21
N ARG A 518 7.56 -0.03 -34.14
CA ARG A 518 6.12 0.31 -34.22
C ARG A 518 5.94 1.82 -34.40
N ASP A 519 4.98 2.24 -35.24
CA ASP A 519 4.70 3.66 -35.52
C ASP A 519 4.28 4.42 -34.25
N ARG A 520 4.90 5.57 -34.01
CA ARG A 520 4.68 6.42 -32.84
C ARG A 520 3.34 7.15 -32.85
N HIS A 521 2.68 7.29 -34.00
CA HIS A 521 1.38 7.96 -34.14
C HIS A 521 0.21 6.97 -34.06
N GLN A 522 0.47 5.68 -34.27
CA GLN A 522 -0.56 4.65 -34.26
C GLN A 522 -0.96 4.28 -32.83
N PHE A 523 -2.26 4.31 -32.52
CA PHE A 523 -2.78 4.01 -31.19
C PHE A 523 -3.35 2.59 -31.04
N SER A 524 -3.55 1.88 -32.15
CA SER A 524 -4.20 0.57 -32.19
C SER A 524 -3.79 -0.21 -33.43
N ARG A 525 -3.71 -1.54 -33.32
CA ARG A 525 -3.48 -2.43 -34.47
C ARG A 525 -4.63 -2.40 -35.49
N TYR A 526 -5.81 -1.90 -35.10
CA TYR A 526 -7.02 -1.82 -35.93
C TYR A 526 -7.21 -0.44 -36.58
N GLY A 527 -6.33 0.53 -36.30
CA GLY A 527 -6.35 1.86 -36.93
C GLY A 527 -7.40 2.84 -36.38
N THR A 528 -8.63 2.41 -36.11
CA THR A 528 -9.74 3.29 -35.64
C THR A 528 -10.29 2.87 -34.28
N VAL A 529 -10.98 3.79 -33.59
CA VAL A 529 -11.65 3.53 -32.30
C VAL A 529 -12.79 2.53 -32.51
N VAL A 530 -13.61 2.70 -33.55
CA VAL A 530 -14.72 1.78 -33.88
C VAL A 530 -14.21 0.37 -34.16
N ALA A 531 -13.16 0.20 -34.98
CA ALA A 531 -12.62 -1.13 -35.28
C ALA A 531 -12.01 -1.78 -34.03
N THR A 532 -11.33 -0.98 -33.19
CA THR A 532 -10.80 -1.45 -31.90
C THR A 532 -11.90 -1.96 -30.97
N LEU A 533 -13.03 -1.25 -30.89
CA LEU A 533 -14.16 -1.66 -30.06
C LEU A 533 -14.87 -2.90 -30.62
N LYS A 534 -15.02 -3.04 -31.94
CA LYS A 534 -15.59 -4.27 -32.53
C LYS A 534 -14.76 -5.51 -32.20
N ALA A 535 -13.44 -5.38 -32.14
CA ALA A 535 -12.53 -6.50 -31.91
C ALA A 535 -12.37 -6.91 -30.43
N LYS A 536 -12.72 -6.05 -29.47
CA LYS A 536 -12.53 -6.32 -28.03
C LYS A 536 -13.83 -6.82 -27.38
N HIS A 537 -13.71 -7.78 -26.46
CA HIS A 537 -14.84 -8.33 -25.70
C HIS A 537 -15.59 -7.23 -24.91
N GLY A 538 -16.91 -7.17 -25.08
CA GLY A 538 -17.78 -6.12 -24.51
C GLY A 538 -17.73 -4.76 -25.23
N GLY A 539 -16.96 -4.65 -26.31
CA GLY A 539 -16.92 -3.45 -27.15
C GLY A 539 -18.11 -3.28 -28.10
N PRO A 540 -18.74 -4.34 -28.66
CA PRO A 540 -19.98 -4.21 -29.43
C PRO A 540 -21.15 -3.59 -28.63
N ASP A 541 -21.35 -4.00 -27.37
CA ASP A 541 -22.40 -3.43 -26.49
C ASP A 541 -22.13 -1.95 -26.19
N LEU A 542 -20.86 -1.60 -26.01
CA LEU A 542 -20.44 -0.23 -25.79
C LEU A 542 -20.61 0.62 -27.05
N LEU A 543 -20.34 0.07 -28.23
CA LEU A 543 -20.60 0.72 -29.52
C LEU A 543 -22.09 1.00 -29.74
N LYS A 544 -22.96 0.07 -29.36
CA LYS A 544 -24.41 0.30 -29.37
C LYS A 544 -24.78 1.47 -28.46
N SER A 545 -24.19 1.55 -27.27
CA SER A 545 -24.41 2.66 -26.33
C SER A 545 -23.85 4.00 -26.82
N LEU A 546 -22.71 3.99 -27.52
CA LEU A 546 -22.09 5.20 -28.09
C LEU A 546 -22.85 5.76 -29.30
N ARG A 547 -23.59 4.88 -29.99
CA ARG A 547 -24.42 5.23 -31.16
C ARG A 547 -25.89 5.48 -30.80
N SER A 548 -26.34 5.05 -29.62
CA SER A 548 -27.70 5.30 -29.13
C SER A 548 -27.89 6.74 -28.65
N ASP A 549 -29.13 7.20 -28.62
CA ASP A 549 -29.53 8.50 -28.02
C ASP A 549 -29.65 8.46 -26.48
N ILE A 550 -29.04 7.46 -25.83
CA ILE A 550 -29.11 7.24 -24.38
C ILE A 550 -27.90 7.86 -23.67
N ILE A 551 -28.10 8.36 -22.44
CA ILE A 551 -27.07 8.96 -21.57
C ILE A 551 -25.78 8.11 -21.51
N PHE A 552 -24.64 8.76 -21.79
CA PHE A 552 -23.29 8.17 -21.69
C PHE A 552 -22.66 8.43 -20.32
N ASP A 553 -23.01 7.61 -19.34
CA ASP A 553 -22.59 7.78 -17.95
C ASP A 553 -21.10 7.46 -17.67
N ASP A 554 -20.69 7.70 -16.42
CA ASP A 554 -19.36 7.44 -15.88
C ASP A 554 -18.89 5.97 -16.01
N LYS A 555 -19.82 5.02 -15.91
CA LYS A 555 -19.51 3.59 -15.97
C LYS A 555 -19.16 3.21 -17.41
N LYS A 556 -19.93 3.69 -18.38
CA LYS A 556 -19.68 3.52 -19.82
C LYS A 556 -18.38 4.21 -20.25
N ARG A 557 -18.11 5.44 -19.79
CA ARG A 557 -16.85 6.16 -20.06
C ARG A 557 -15.63 5.43 -19.50
N LYS A 558 -15.69 4.92 -18.27
CA LYS A 558 -14.62 4.11 -17.68
C LYS A 558 -14.39 2.82 -18.46
N ALA A 559 -15.46 2.20 -18.96
CA ALA A 559 -15.36 1.02 -19.83
C ALA A 559 -14.67 1.35 -21.17
N LEU A 560 -15.05 2.46 -21.82
CA LEU A 560 -14.42 2.97 -23.05
C LEU A 560 -12.92 3.17 -22.87
N VAL A 561 -12.53 4.00 -21.90
CA VAL A 561 -11.13 4.32 -21.62
C VAL A 561 -10.36 3.04 -21.24
N ARG A 562 -10.97 2.11 -20.49
CA ARG A 562 -10.34 0.84 -20.13
C ARG A 562 -10.03 -0.02 -21.37
N LEU A 563 -10.97 -0.16 -22.30
CA LEU A 563 -10.79 -0.96 -23.52
C LEU A 563 -9.73 -0.35 -24.44
N LEU A 564 -9.82 0.95 -24.70
CA LEU A 564 -8.88 1.66 -25.58
C LEU A 564 -7.46 1.72 -24.99
N MET A 565 -7.33 1.93 -23.68
CA MET A 565 -6.01 1.90 -23.02
C MET A 565 -5.40 0.51 -22.97
N SER A 566 -6.22 -0.55 -22.88
CA SER A 566 -5.71 -1.91 -23.01
C SER A 566 -5.08 -2.11 -24.39
N GLU A 567 -5.78 -1.72 -25.45
CA GLU A 567 -5.24 -1.83 -26.81
C GLU A 567 -4.00 -0.95 -27.04
N LEU A 568 -3.99 0.29 -26.55
CA LEU A 568 -2.84 1.18 -26.68
C LEU A 568 -1.59 0.59 -26.02
N VAL A 569 -1.73 -0.01 -24.84
CA VAL A 569 -0.61 -0.67 -24.13
C VAL A 569 -0.18 -1.96 -24.81
N ASP A 570 -1.12 -2.75 -25.32
CA ASP A 570 -0.82 -3.99 -26.07
C ASP A 570 -0.08 -3.65 -27.38
N HIS A 571 -0.56 -2.64 -28.11
CA HIS A 571 0.00 -2.19 -29.39
C HIS A 571 1.40 -1.60 -29.24
N HIS A 572 1.70 -0.86 -28.16
CA HIS A 572 3.05 -0.33 -27.92
C HIS A 572 3.94 -1.27 -27.09
N ALA A 573 3.40 -2.38 -26.57
CA ALA A 573 4.08 -3.28 -25.61
C ALA A 573 4.69 -2.56 -24.40
N THR A 574 4.19 -1.37 -24.07
CA THR A 574 4.67 -0.54 -22.95
C THR A 574 3.52 0.18 -22.26
N HIS A 575 3.67 0.38 -20.95
CA HIS A 575 2.76 1.22 -20.16
C HIS A 575 3.10 2.71 -20.27
N TYR A 576 4.09 3.05 -21.10
CA TYR A 576 4.54 4.40 -21.43
C TYR A 576 4.43 4.62 -22.94
N PRO A 577 3.21 4.57 -23.50
CA PRO A 577 3.02 4.80 -24.93
C PRO A 577 3.46 6.22 -25.33
N PRO A 578 3.90 6.43 -26.58
CA PRO A 578 4.31 7.73 -27.10
C PRO A 578 3.25 8.83 -26.88
N GLU A 579 3.72 10.07 -26.71
CA GLU A 579 2.82 11.21 -26.54
C GLU A 579 1.97 11.45 -27.78
N GLU A 580 2.56 11.20 -28.96
CA GLU A 580 1.90 11.29 -30.26
C GLU A 580 0.72 10.32 -30.36
N ALA A 581 0.89 9.06 -29.95
CA ALA A 581 -0.18 8.07 -29.91
C ALA A 581 -1.31 8.42 -28.93
N LYS A 582 -1.00 9.06 -27.79
CA LYS A 582 -2.01 9.54 -26.84
C LYS A 582 -2.86 10.67 -27.42
N ILE A 583 -2.23 11.61 -28.12
CA ILE A 583 -2.91 12.72 -28.81
C ILE A 583 -3.75 12.17 -29.97
N ALA A 584 -3.20 11.25 -30.78
CA ALA A 584 -3.91 10.62 -31.88
C ALA A 584 -5.17 9.89 -31.39
N LEU A 585 -5.09 9.15 -30.28
CA LEU A 585 -6.25 8.49 -29.69
C LEU A 585 -7.27 9.48 -29.14
N ALA A 586 -6.84 10.55 -28.45
CA ALA A 586 -7.76 11.57 -27.93
C ALA A 586 -8.54 12.26 -29.07
N LYS A 587 -7.84 12.62 -30.16
CA LYS A 587 -8.46 13.15 -31.38
C LYS A 587 -9.43 12.14 -32.01
N ALA A 588 -9.01 10.89 -32.19
CA ALA A 588 -9.83 9.86 -32.80
C ALA A 588 -11.14 9.60 -32.02
N ILE A 589 -11.12 9.67 -30.68
CA ILE A 589 -12.32 9.52 -29.85
C ILE A 589 -13.38 10.58 -30.20
N VAL A 590 -13.00 11.87 -30.26
CA VAL A 590 -13.96 12.95 -30.51
C VAL A 590 -14.30 13.09 -31.99
N THR A 591 -13.41 12.68 -32.90
CA THR A 591 -13.69 12.65 -34.34
C THR A 591 -14.70 11.55 -34.68
N GLU A 592 -14.51 10.33 -34.16
CA GLU A 592 -15.43 9.20 -34.43
C GLU A 592 -16.72 9.28 -33.60
N PHE A 593 -16.70 9.98 -32.45
CA PHE A 593 -17.87 10.20 -31.59
C PHE A 593 -17.99 11.70 -31.19
N PRO A 594 -18.52 12.57 -32.07
CA PRO A 594 -18.60 14.01 -31.82
C PRO A 594 -19.34 14.42 -30.54
N ARG A 595 -20.32 13.63 -30.08
CA ARG A 595 -21.05 13.84 -28.81
C ARG A 595 -20.15 13.76 -27.57
N LEU A 596 -18.96 13.18 -27.68
CA LEU A 596 -17.99 13.11 -26.58
C LEU A 596 -17.05 14.32 -26.52
N LYS A 597 -17.16 15.24 -27.48
CA LYS A 597 -16.38 16.48 -27.56
C LYS A 597 -16.86 17.47 -26.51
N ASP A 598 -15.93 18.10 -25.79
CA ASP A 598 -16.23 19.21 -24.90
C ASP A 598 -16.19 20.54 -25.68
N SER A 599 -17.30 21.28 -25.67
CA SER A 599 -17.41 22.57 -26.35
C SER A 599 -16.70 23.71 -25.63
N PHE A 600 -16.27 23.51 -24.39
CA PHE A 600 -15.54 24.52 -23.62
C PHE A 600 -14.11 24.72 -24.09
N PHE A 601 -13.51 23.70 -24.70
CA PHE A 601 -12.14 23.75 -25.20
C PHE A 601 -12.11 23.92 -26.72
N GLU A 602 -11.05 24.56 -27.22
CA GLU A 602 -10.85 24.83 -28.66
C GLU A 602 -10.98 23.56 -29.50
N ASN A 603 -10.33 22.46 -29.09
CA ASN A 603 -10.36 21.22 -29.85
C ASN A 603 -11.31 20.16 -29.28
N GLY A 604 -11.72 20.30 -28.02
CA GLY A 604 -12.67 19.47 -27.29
C GLY A 604 -12.21 18.04 -26.93
N TRP A 605 -10.95 17.68 -27.19
CA TRP A 605 -10.34 16.39 -26.81
C TRP A 605 -9.42 16.48 -25.58
N GLU A 606 -9.17 17.69 -25.09
CA GLU A 606 -8.33 18.02 -23.94
C GLU A 606 -8.74 17.26 -22.65
N PRO A 607 -10.02 17.00 -22.34
CA PRO A 607 -10.40 16.17 -21.19
C PRO A 607 -9.85 14.73 -21.25
N TYR A 608 -9.64 14.17 -22.45
CA TYR A 608 -9.07 12.84 -22.65
C TYR A 608 -7.55 12.87 -22.51
N TYR A 609 -6.89 13.85 -23.14
CA TYR A 609 -5.46 14.10 -22.97
C TYR A 609 -5.13 15.55 -23.35
N ASP A 610 -4.68 16.35 -22.39
CA ASP A 610 -4.14 17.69 -22.61
C ASP A 610 -2.61 17.64 -22.67
N LYS A 611 -2.05 18.09 -23.80
CA LYS A 611 -0.61 18.15 -24.06
C LYS A 611 0.11 19.10 -23.10
N ASN A 612 -0.52 20.22 -22.72
CA ASN A 612 0.11 21.27 -21.93
C ASN A 612 0.22 20.84 -20.46
N SER A 613 -0.88 20.42 -19.84
CA SER A 613 -0.86 19.95 -18.45
C SER A 613 -0.34 18.53 -18.27
N LYS A 614 -0.31 17.73 -19.36
CA LYS A 614 -0.04 16.28 -19.36
C LYS A 614 -1.00 15.52 -18.44
N LYS A 615 -2.29 15.88 -18.48
CA LYS A 615 -3.38 15.28 -17.68
C LYS A 615 -4.54 14.90 -18.59
N GLY A 616 -5.51 14.16 -18.05
CA GLY A 616 -6.70 13.70 -18.77
C GLY A 616 -7.08 12.26 -18.44
N PHE A 617 -8.19 11.77 -18.97
CA PHE A 617 -8.67 10.41 -18.71
C PHE A 617 -7.70 9.31 -19.12
N LEU A 618 -7.07 9.48 -20.29
CA LEU A 618 -6.12 8.49 -20.82
C LEU A 618 -4.89 8.42 -19.91
N GLU A 619 -4.36 9.58 -19.52
CA GLU A 619 -3.20 9.66 -18.63
C GLU A 619 -3.52 9.19 -17.20
N TYR A 620 -4.72 9.49 -16.66
CA TYR A 620 -5.17 8.96 -15.37
C TYR A 620 -5.26 7.43 -15.40
N ARG A 621 -5.82 6.86 -16.48
CA ARG A 621 -5.89 5.41 -16.62
C ARG A 621 -4.49 4.79 -16.72
N LEU A 622 -3.61 5.35 -17.53
CA LEU A 622 -2.20 4.92 -17.61
C LEU A 622 -1.51 5.03 -16.26
N TYR A 623 -1.73 6.11 -15.50
CA TYR A 623 -1.23 6.26 -14.13
C TYR A 623 -1.71 5.12 -13.22
N THR A 624 -3.01 4.77 -13.24
CA THR A 624 -3.53 3.65 -12.44
C THR A 624 -2.95 2.30 -12.89
N MET A 625 -2.75 2.08 -14.20
CA MET A 625 -2.10 0.86 -14.71
C MET A 625 -0.63 0.81 -14.28
N ARG A 626 0.09 1.93 -14.37
CA ARG A 626 1.47 2.08 -13.90
C ARG A 626 1.59 1.89 -12.40
N SER A 627 0.60 2.31 -11.61
CA SER A 627 0.63 2.14 -10.14
C SER A 627 0.74 0.67 -9.73
N ARG A 628 0.13 -0.23 -10.53
CA ARG A 628 0.15 -1.69 -10.38
C ARG A 628 1.42 -2.35 -10.93
N LEU A 629 2.26 -1.61 -11.66
CA LEU A 629 3.55 -2.12 -12.12
C LEU A 629 4.51 -2.31 -10.94
N SER A 630 5.31 -3.37 -11.03
CA SER A 630 6.44 -3.56 -10.12
C SER A 630 7.45 -2.39 -10.24
N PRO A 631 8.20 -2.05 -9.18
CA PRO A 631 9.13 -0.91 -9.19
C PRO A 631 10.12 -0.90 -10.36
N SER A 632 10.53 -2.06 -10.87
CA SER A 632 11.45 -2.21 -12.01
C SER A 632 10.82 -1.93 -13.39
N ARG A 633 9.48 -1.89 -13.48
CA ARG A 633 8.74 -1.55 -14.72
C ARG A 633 8.22 -0.11 -14.69
N LYS A 634 8.50 0.66 -13.64
CA LYS A 634 8.12 2.08 -13.54
C LYS A 634 9.28 2.93 -14.08
N MET A 635 9.09 3.62 -15.20
CA MET A 635 10.11 4.53 -15.77
C MET A 635 10.44 5.72 -14.85
N TYR A 636 9.52 6.11 -13.96
CA TYR A 636 9.73 7.26 -13.08
C TYR A 636 9.86 6.80 -11.62
N SER A 637 11.07 6.98 -11.06
CA SER A 637 11.31 6.86 -9.63
C SER A 637 10.59 8.00 -8.89
N LYS A 638 10.31 7.82 -7.59
CA LYS A 638 9.68 8.83 -6.72
C LYS A 638 10.42 10.20 -6.69
N ALA A 639 11.62 10.29 -7.25
CA ALA A 639 12.39 11.52 -7.38
C ALA A 639 11.86 12.47 -8.49
N ALA A 640 11.25 11.95 -9.56
CA ALA A 640 10.73 12.79 -10.65
C ALA A 640 9.44 13.54 -10.27
N MET A 641 8.64 12.99 -9.35
CA MET A 641 7.43 13.66 -8.85
C MET A 641 7.72 14.79 -7.86
N LYS A 642 8.90 14.80 -7.22
CA LYS A 642 9.32 15.86 -6.31
C LYS A 642 9.88 17.11 -7.01
N ARG A 643 10.16 17.04 -8.31
CA ARG A 643 10.61 18.20 -9.12
C ARG A 643 9.46 19.02 -9.69
N LYS A 644 8.23 18.47 -9.76
CA LYS A 644 7.07 19.13 -10.38
C LYS A 644 6.26 20.05 -9.44
N GLU A 645 6.68 20.17 -8.17
CA GLU A 645 6.10 21.09 -7.17
C GLU A 645 6.87 22.44 -7.10
N LYS A 646 7.84 22.69 -7.99
CA LYS A 646 8.69 23.89 -7.93
C LYS A 646 8.64 24.82 -9.15
N GLU A 647 7.73 24.58 -10.08
CA GLU A 647 7.55 25.43 -11.27
C GLU A 647 6.07 25.80 -11.41
N THR A 648 5.67 26.87 -10.74
CA THR A 648 4.48 27.69 -11.06
C THR A 648 4.50 28.87 -10.11
N HIS A 649 5.27 29.91 -10.44
CA HIS A 649 4.97 31.30 -10.13
C HIS A 649 5.95 32.17 -10.92
N SER A 650 5.53 32.59 -12.11
CA SER A 650 6.10 33.75 -12.79
C SER A 650 5.06 34.24 -13.78
N SER A 651 4.23 35.18 -13.34
CA SER A 651 3.53 36.10 -14.22
C SER A 651 3.38 37.40 -13.43
N SER A 652 4.30 38.31 -13.70
CA SER A 652 4.27 39.70 -13.29
C SER A 652 3.06 40.38 -13.92
N SER A 653 2.31 41.14 -13.12
CA SER A 653 1.50 42.24 -13.64
C SER A 653 1.87 43.53 -12.93
N GLN A 654 1.68 44.60 -13.69
CA GLN A 654 2.35 45.88 -13.66
C GLN A 654 1.30 46.94 -13.25
N PHE A 655 1.77 48.01 -12.57
CA PHE A 655 1.15 49.35 -12.39
C PHE A 655 0.19 49.69 -11.21
N VAL A 656 0.76 50.39 -10.20
CA VAL A 656 0.59 51.81 -9.77
C VAL A 656 -0.77 52.41 -9.29
N SER A 657 -0.64 53.00 -8.08
CA SER A 657 -1.28 54.20 -7.45
C SER A 657 -2.66 54.14 -6.78
N GLY A 658 -2.72 54.81 -5.62
CA GLY A 658 -3.90 55.52 -5.12
C GLY A 658 -4.09 55.41 -3.61
N LEU A 659 -3.82 56.50 -2.88
CA LEU A 659 -3.95 56.73 -1.43
C LEU A 659 -2.71 56.39 -0.57
N THR A 660 -2.32 57.36 0.25
CA THR A 660 -1.33 57.23 1.32
C THR A 660 -1.93 56.44 2.50
N GLU A 661 -1.07 55.86 3.35
CA GLU A 661 -1.48 55.10 4.53
C GLU A 661 -2.36 55.92 5.51
N ALA A 662 -2.13 57.24 5.57
CA ALA A 662 -2.95 58.17 6.35
C ALA A 662 -4.36 58.33 5.78
N GLU A 663 -4.49 58.49 4.45
CA GLU A 663 -5.78 58.62 3.77
C GLU A 663 -6.59 57.32 3.86
N ILE A 664 -5.93 56.15 3.75
CA ILE A 664 -6.58 54.84 3.93
C ILE A 664 -7.14 54.72 5.35
N THR A 665 -6.34 55.05 6.36
CA THR A 665 -6.76 55.00 7.77
C THR A 665 -7.95 55.92 8.04
N GLN A 666 -7.95 57.13 7.47
CA GLN A 666 -9.05 58.08 7.59
C GLN A 666 -10.32 57.54 6.93
N LYS A 667 -10.26 57.06 5.67
CA LYS A 667 -11.42 56.55 4.95
C LYS A 667 -12.02 55.30 5.61
N VAL A 668 -11.18 54.39 6.12
CA VAL A 668 -11.64 53.22 6.89
C VAL A 668 -12.33 53.64 8.19
N SER A 669 -11.81 54.66 8.90
CA SER A 669 -12.45 55.21 10.10
C SER A 669 -13.81 55.84 9.80
N VAL A 670 -13.92 56.64 8.73
CA VAL A 670 -15.19 57.22 8.28
C VAL A 670 -16.21 56.15 7.95
N MET A 671 -15.80 55.08 7.26
CA MET A 671 -16.67 53.96 6.91
C MET A 671 -17.18 53.20 8.15
N LYS A 672 -16.33 52.96 9.16
CA LYS A 672 -16.73 52.29 10.41
C LYS A 672 -17.81 53.08 11.16
N ASN A 673 -17.66 54.40 11.20
CA ASN A 673 -18.57 55.31 11.90
C ASN A 673 -19.80 55.73 11.06
N CYS A 674 -19.90 55.28 9.80
CA CYS A 674 -21.05 55.55 8.94
C CYS A 674 -22.16 54.53 9.21
N ASN A 675 -23.36 54.98 9.57
CA ASN A 675 -24.50 54.10 9.79
C ASN A 675 -25.09 53.61 8.46
N PRO A 676 -25.41 52.30 8.32
CA PRO A 676 -25.93 51.72 7.09
C PRO A 676 -27.41 52.04 6.92
N THR A 677 -27.71 53.23 6.42
CA THR A 677 -29.06 53.67 6.04
C THR A 677 -29.12 53.87 4.53
N ASP A 678 -30.32 53.93 3.95
CA ASP A 678 -30.48 54.19 2.50
C ASP A 678 -29.86 55.53 2.07
N GLN A 679 -29.92 56.54 2.93
CA GLN A 679 -29.30 57.86 2.69
C GLN A 679 -27.76 57.80 2.64
N ASN A 680 -27.15 56.90 3.41
CA ASN A 680 -25.69 56.74 3.49
C ASN A 680 -25.14 55.70 2.52
N LYS A 681 -26.00 54.99 1.78
CA LYS A 681 -25.63 53.85 0.94
C LYS A 681 -24.61 54.21 -0.14
N GLU A 682 -24.84 55.27 -0.91
CA GLU A 682 -23.90 55.76 -1.92
C GLU A 682 -22.54 56.14 -1.33
N LYS A 683 -22.55 56.81 -0.17
CA LYS A 683 -21.32 57.17 0.54
C LYS A 683 -20.53 55.93 0.99
N ILE A 684 -21.21 54.90 1.47
CA ILE A 684 -20.60 53.62 1.87
C ILE A 684 -20.02 52.90 0.66
N ILE A 685 -20.74 52.88 -0.48
CA ILE A 685 -20.25 52.32 -1.74
C ILE A 685 -18.95 53.00 -2.14
N THR A 686 -18.93 54.33 -2.22
CA THR A 686 -17.71 55.08 -2.58
C THR A 686 -16.54 54.75 -1.67
N LEU A 687 -16.75 54.70 -0.34
CA LEU A 687 -15.68 54.37 0.60
C LEU A 687 -15.15 52.93 0.43
N LEU A 688 -16.03 51.96 0.14
CA LEU A 688 -15.64 50.58 -0.14
C LEU A 688 -14.90 50.42 -1.47
N GLU A 689 -15.25 51.22 -2.48
CA GLU A 689 -14.57 51.25 -3.78
C GLU A 689 -13.17 51.87 -3.69
N GLU A 690 -13.07 53.03 -3.04
CA GLU A 690 -11.80 53.75 -2.87
C GLU A 690 -10.78 52.97 -2.02
N THR A 691 -11.25 52.19 -1.05
CA THR A 691 -10.39 51.37 -0.19
C THR A 691 -10.11 49.96 -0.73
N ARG A 692 -10.71 49.58 -1.87
CA ARG A 692 -10.65 48.21 -2.43
C ARG A 692 -9.23 47.71 -2.66
N ASN A 693 -8.39 48.49 -3.35
CA ASN A 693 -7.03 48.08 -3.69
C ASN A 693 -6.19 47.83 -2.43
N SER A 694 -6.25 48.76 -1.48
CA SER A 694 -5.56 48.66 -0.20
C SER A 694 -6.08 47.49 0.65
N ARG A 695 -7.40 47.30 0.70
CA ARG A 695 -8.04 46.14 1.35
C ARG A 695 -7.55 44.84 0.74
N ARG A 696 -7.53 44.74 -0.60
CA ARG A 696 -7.12 43.52 -1.31
C ARG A 696 -5.66 43.19 -1.05
N GLN A 697 -4.79 44.19 -1.16
CA GLN A 697 -3.37 44.04 -0.84
C GLN A 697 -3.18 43.59 0.61
N TRP A 698 -3.90 44.19 1.56
CA TRP A 698 -3.84 43.79 2.97
C TRP A 698 -4.30 42.34 3.18
N ILE A 699 -5.39 41.91 2.54
CA ILE A 699 -5.89 40.53 2.61
C ILE A 699 -4.86 39.55 2.05
N GLU A 700 -4.25 39.85 0.90
CA GLU A 700 -3.27 38.99 0.25
C GLU A 700 -1.94 38.90 1.02
N GLN A 701 -1.47 40.02 1.58
CA GLN A 701 -0.19 40.08 2.29
C GLN A 701 -0.29 39.59 3.74
N SER A 702 -1.38 39.93 4.43
CA SER A 702 -1.53 39.65 5.87
C SER A 702 -2.30 38.36 6.14
N SER A 703 -3.02 37.82 5.15
CA SER A 703 -3.89 36.63 5.30
C SER A 703 -4.80 36.68 6.55
N PRO A 704 -5.55 37.79 6.77
CA PRO A 704 -6.40 37.96 7.95
C PRO A 704 -7.55 36.94 7.99
N THR A 705 -8.08 36.71 9.18
CA THR A 705 -9.30 35.91 9.37
C THR A 705 -10.52 36.63 8.81
N ILE A 706 -11.60 35.90 8.51
CA ILE A 706 -12.83 36.50 8.00
C ILE A 706 -13.37 37.54 8.99
N SER A 707 -13.34 37.25 10.30
CA SER A 707 -13.77 38.20 11.34
C SER A 707 -12.90 39.45 11.39
N GLU A 708 -11.58 39.34 11.17
CA GLU A 708 -10.69 40.52 11.10
C GLU A 708 -11.03 41.39 9.89
N ILE A 709 -11.34 40.78 8.73
CA ILE A 709 -11.76 41.52 7.54
C ILE A 709 -13.06 42.29 7.82
N PHE A 710 -14.08 41.65 8.40
CA PHE A 710 -15.34 42.34 8.72
C PHE A 710 -15.24 43.29 9.91
N THR A 711 -14.29 43.10 10.83
CA THR A 711 -14.01 44.10 11.88
C THR A 711 -13.37 45.35 11.28
N GLN A 712 -12.51 45.18 10.27
CA GLN A 712 -11.87 46.29 9.59
C GLN A 712 -12.79 46.97 8.57
N TYR A 713 -13.64 46.19 7.89
CA TYR A 713 -14.58 46.62 6.85
C TYR A 713 -16.01 46.10 7.13
N PRO A 714 -16.67 46.58 8.20
CA PRO A 714 -17.97 46.06 8.64
C PRO A 714 -19.09 46.28 7.63
N ARG A 715 -18.97 47.34 6.82
CA ARG A 715 -19.98 47.71 5.83
C ARG A 715 -20.13 46.72 4.68
N LEU A 716 -19.21 45.76 4.54
CA LEU A 716 -19.34 44.65 3.58
C LEU A 716 -20.51 43.70 3.90
N LEU A 717 -20.96 43.64 5.16
CA LEU A 717 -22.06 42.77 5.60
C LEU A 717 -23.44 43.41 5.45
N ASP A 718 -23.51 44.71 5.19
CA ASP A 718 -24.76 45.45 5.11
C ASP A 718 -25.44 45.29 3.74
N TYR A 719 -26.69 45.75 3.64
CA TYR A 719 -27.47 45.79 2.41
C TYR A 719 -27.64 44.40 1.76
N ASP A 720 -27.88 43.38 2.58
CA ASP A 720 -28.27 42.03 2.16
C ASP A 720 -27.31 41.35 1.17
N GLY A 721 -26.02 41.69 1.24
CA GLY A 721 -24.97 41.14 0.38
C GLY A 721 -24.64 41.95 -0.88
N GLU A 722 -25.36 43.05 -1.15
CA GLU A 722 -25.14 43.91 -2.32
C GLU A 722 -23.70 44.47 -2.38
N MET A 723 -23.07 44.72 -1.23
CA MET A 723 -21.68 45.19 -1.16
C MET A 723 -20.68 44.12 -1.63
N ILE A 724 -20.93 42.85 -1.32
CA ILE A 724 -20.13 41.71 -1.79
C ILE A 724 -20.32 41.52 -3.30
N GLU A 725 -21.55 41.67 -3.81
CA GLU A 725 -21.84 41.55 -5.24
C GLU A 725 -21.09 42.62 -6.05
N ARG A 726 -21.18 43.90 -5.65
CA ARG A 726 -20.44 44.99 -6.30
C ARG A 726 -18.94 44.78 -6.31
N GLU A 727 -18.38 44.30 -5.20
CA GLU A 727 -16.94 44.06 -5.10
C GLU A 727 -16.52 42.90 -6.01
N PHE A 728 -17.29 41.83 -6.09
CA PHE A 728 -17.04 40.72 -7.01
C PHE A 728 -17.08 41.17 -8.47
N ASP A 729 -18.11 41.90 -8.88
CA ASP A 729 -18.29 42.34 -10.27
C ASP A 729 -17.12 43.26 -10.70
N SER A 730 -16.59 44.05 -9.76
CA SER A 730 -15.42 44.89 -9.99
C SER A 730 -14.11 44.10 -10.10
N LEU A 731 -13.96 43.02 -9.33
CA LEU A 731 -12.79 42.13 -9.40
C LEU A 731 -12.81 41.27 -10.67
N HIS A 732 -14.00 40.94 -11.17
CA HIS A 732 -14.19 40.05 -12.30
C HIS A 732 -15.14 40.64 -13.37
N PRO A 733 -14.76 41.78 -13.98
CA PRO A 733 -15.61 42.49 -14.95
C PRO A 733 -15.87 41.68 -16.24
N ASN A 734 -15.05 40.67 -16.49
CA ASN A 734 -15.17 39.76 -17.63
C ASN A 734 -15.93 38.45 -17.31
N SER A 735 -16.42 38.28 -16.07
CA SER A 735 -17.23 37.12 -15.71
C SER A 735 -18.61 37.22 -16.36
N THR A 736 -19.18 36.07 -16.73
CA THR A 736 -20.47 36.04 -17.42
C THR A 736 -21.66 36.00 -16.46
N ASP A 737 -21.52 36.47 -15.21
CA ASP A 737 -22.40 36.21 -14.06
C ASP A 737 -23.88 36.04 -14.41
N ASN A 738 -24.23 34.80 -14.77
CA ASN A 738 -25.55 34.37 -15.20
C ASN A 738 -25.96 33.16 -14.37
N PHE A 739 -25.35 32.97 -13.19
CA PHE A 739 -25.57 31.78 -12.36
C PHE A 739 -27.07 31.57 -12.08
N LEU A 740 -27.75 32.63 -11.64
CA LEU A 740 -29.18 32.61 -11.30
C LEU A 740 -30.10 32.33 -12.49
N LYS A 741 -29.64 32.57 -13.73
CA LYS A 741 -30.38 32.25 -14.96
C LYS A 741 -30.01 30.88 -15.49
N LYS A 742 -28.72 30.63 -15.69
CA LYS A 742 -28.16 29.45 -16.36
C LYS A 742 -28.32 28.19 -15.53
N PHE A 743 -28.14 28.25 -14.21
CA PHE A 743 -28.21 27.05 -13.39
C PHE A 743 -29.64 26.46 -13.33
N PRO A 744 -30.68 27.24 -13.01
CA PRO A 744 -32.06 26.74 -13.04
C PRO A 744 -32.53 26.30 -14.42
N THR A 745 -32.24 27.08 -15.47
CA THR A 745 -32.80 26.81 -16.81
C THR A 745 -32.06 25.71 -17.57
N PHE A 746 -30.75 25.60 -17.40
CA PHE A 746 -29.93 24.66 -18.16
C PHE A 746 -29.53 23.44 -17.32
N TYR A 747 -28.89 23.66 -16.16
CA TYR A 747 -28.25 22.58 -15.42
C TYR A 747 -29.21 21.78 -14.54
N ALA A 748 -30.11 22.43 -13.81
CA ALA A 748 -30.99 21.73 -12.87
C ALA A 748 -31.86 20.63 -13.54
N PRO A 749 -32.55 20.87 -14.68
CA PRO A 749 -33.32 19.83 -15.38
C PRO A 749 -32.46 18.66 -15.84
N ARG A 750 -31.25 18.94 -16.35
CA ARG A 750 -30.30 17.93 -16.83
C ARG A 750 -29.71 17.10 -15.70
N ILE A 751 -29.43 17.72 -14.55
CA ILE A 751 -28.99 17.03 -13.33
C ILE A 751 -30.09 16.07 -12.86
N TYR A 752 -31.35 16.51 -12.85
CA TYR A 752 -32.48 15.67 -12.46
C TYR A 752 -32.69 14.50 -13.40
N HIS A 753 -32.69 14.75 -14.72
CA HIS A 753 -32.82 13.70 -15.71
C HIS A 753 -31.69 12.65 -15.56
N TYR A 754 -30.44 13.12 -15.41
CA TYR A 754 -29.29 12.25 -15.20
C TYR A 754 -29.39 11.41 -13.92
N VAL A 755 -29.72 12.03 -12.77
CA VAL A 755 -29.74 11.32 -11.48
C VAL A 755 -30.93 10.36 -11.39
N LYS A 756 -32.09 10.68 -11.98
CA LYS A 756 -33.24 9.76 -12.07
C LYS A 756 -32.86 8.48 -12.80
N GLN A 757 -32.18 8.60 -13.94
CA GLN A 757 -31.78 7.44 -14.75
C GLN A 757 -30.58 6.68 -14.18
N CYS A 758 -29.53 7.39 -13.75
CA CYS A 758 -28.25 6.76 -13.41
C CYS A 758 -28.05 6.51 -11.91
N LYS A 759 -28.74 7.23 -11.02
CA LYS A 759 -28.58 7.16 -9.56
C LYS A 759 -29.91 7.38 -8.79
N PRO A 760 -30.93 6.52 -8.98
CA PRO A 760 -32.27 6.72 -8.40
C PRO A 760 -32.31 6.78 -6.87
N THR A 761 -31.36 6.11 -6.20
CA THR A 761 -31.22 6.18 -4.73
C THR A 761 -30.81 7.57 -4.24
N LEU A 762 -29.94 8.26 -4.98
CA LEU A 762 -29.55 9.64 -4.67
C LEU A 762 -30.70 10.61 -4.95
N TYR A 763 -31.45 10.38 -6.04
CA TYR A 763 -32.65 11.16 -6.34
C TYR A 763 -33.65 11.09 -5.18
N THR A 764 -33.95 9.89 -4.69
CA THR A 764 -34.88 9.69 -3.56
C THR A 764 -34.36 10.33 -2.27
N LYS A 765 -33.09 10.10 -1.91
CA LYS A 765 -32.47 10.68 -0.69
C LYS A 765 -32.47 12.21 -0.70
N SER A 766 -32.33 12.81 -1.89
CA SER A 766 -32.26 14.27 -2.03
C SER A 766 -33.60 14.99 -1.83
N ALA A 767 -34.72 14.27 -1.74
CA ALA A 767 -36.05 14.83 -1.50
C ALA A 767 -36.21 15.52 -0.13
N ILE A 768 -35.21 15.38 0.76
CA ILE A 768 -35.17 16.12 2.03
C ILE A 768 -35.02 17.64 1.83
N ILE A 769 -34.62 18.11 0.65
CA ILE A 769 -34.56 19.52 0.27
C ILE A 769 -35.70 19.77 -0.73
N THR A 770 -36.60 20.69 -0.40
CA THR A 770 -37.79 20.95 -1.21
C THR A 770 -37.50 21.94 -2.35
N ASP A 771 -36.64 22.94 -2.14
CA ASP A 771 -36.21 23.84 -3.21
C ASP A 771 -35.48 23.07 -4.31
N GLU A 772 -36.04 23.07 -5.52
CA GLU A 772 -35.55 22.27 -6.64
C GLU A 772 -34.14 22.67 -7.08
N ASN A 773 -33.80 23.95 -6.99
CA ASN A 773 -32.51 24.46 -7.44
C ASN A 773 -31.41 24.11 -6.44
N LEU A 774 -31.65 24.31 -5.14
CA LEU A 774 -30.76 23.92 -4.06
C LEU A 774 -30.57 22.40 -4.01
N ARG A 775 -31.66 21.64 -4.20
CA ARG A 775 -31.60 20.19 -4.29
C ARG A 775 -30.72 19.74 -5.47
N ALA A 776 -30.89 20.33 -6.66
CA ALA A 776 -30.03 20.06 -7.81
C ALA A 776 -28.57 20.42 -7.53
N LEU A 777 -28.31 21.51 -6.82
CA LEU A 777 -26.96 21.93 -6.41
C LEU A 777 -26.31 20.93 -5.43
N MET A 778 -27.06 20.43 -4.45
CA MET A 778 -26.56 19.40 -3.51
C MET A 778 -26.32 18.07 -4.20
N ILE A 779 -27.17 17.71 -5.18
CA ILE A 779 -26.95 16.53 -6.03
C ILE A 779 -25.66 16.72 -6.83
N LEU A 780 -25.44 17.87 -7.48
CA LEU A 780 -24.21 18.18 -8.22
C LEU A 780 -22.96 18.02 -7.35
N CYS A 781 -22.99 18.58 -6.13
CA CYS A 781 -21.92 18.40 -5.14
C CYS A 781 -21.63 16.93 -4.86
N THR A 782 -22.65 16.06 -4.85
CA THR A 782 -22.51 14.62 -4.59
C THR A 782 -22.11 13.83 -5.84
N LEU A 783 -22.39 14.33 -7.05
CA LEU A 783 -22.00 13.70 -8.30
C LEU A 783 -20.51 13.84 -8.60
N LEU A 784 -19.88 14.92 -8.11
CA LEU A 784 -18.47 15.23 -8.31
C LEU A 784 -17.58 14.55 -7.25
N PRO A 785 -16.36 14.13 -7.60
CA PRO A 785 -15.47 13.45 -6.67
C PRO A 785 -14.86 14.43 -5.64
N VAL A 786 -14.54 13.94 -4.44
CA VAL A 786 -13.78 14.71 -3.44
C VAL A 786 -12.28 14.69 -3.72
N SER A 787 -11.55 15.70 -3.24
CA SER A 787 -10.10 15.77 -3.44
C SER A 787 -9.35 14.58 -2.85
N ASN A 788 -8.32 14.11 -3.57
CA ASN A 788 -7.44 13.03 -3.10
C ASN A 788 -6.73 13.37 -1.78
N SER A 789 -6.55 14.66 -1.45
CA SER A 789 -5.96 15.12 -0.18
C SER A 789 -6.77 14.69 1.05
N ILE A 790 -8.09 14.61 0.94
CA ILE A 790 -8.97 14.09 2.01
C ILE A 790 -8.84 12.57 2.11
N ILE A 791 -8.70 11.89 0.97
CA ILE A 791 -8.56 10.44 0.89
C ILE A 791 -7.22 9.98 1.51
N THR A 792 -6.15 10.77 1.38
CA THR A 792 -4.81 10.43 1.89
C THR A 792 -4.52 10.84 3.34
N LYS A 793 -5.30 11.76 3.93
CA LYS A 793 -5.17 12.16 5.34
C LYS A 793 -5.53 11.06 6.35
N LYS A 794 -6.13 9.94 5.92
CA LYS A 794 -6.43 8.75 6.76
C LYS A 794 -5.23 7.84 7.05
N GLY A 795 -3.98 8.29 6.85
CA GLY A 795 -2.82 7.47 7.17
C GLY A 795 -1.53 8.25 7.33
N LYS A 796 -1.01 8.23 8.57
CA LYS A 796 0.34 8.63 9.05
C LYS A 796 0.43 10.02 9.71
N GLY A 797 0.14 10.04 11.01
CA GLY A 797 0.65 11.05 11.95
C GLY A 797 1.08 10.36 13.25
N LYS A 798 2.36 10.46 13.59
CA LYS A 798 2.93 9.98 14.86
C LYS A 798 2.54 10.95 15.98
N GLY A 799 2.21 10.41 17.15
CA GLY A 799 1.85 11.19 18.32
C GLY A 799 2.92 12.17 18.78
N LYS A 800 2.47 13.38 19.11
CA LYS A 800 3.04 14.20 20.19
C LYS A 800 1.92 14.43 21.21
N LYS A 801 2.21 14.07 22.46
CA LYS A 801 1.43 14.42 23.65
C LYS A 801 1.18 15.93 23.67
N ARG A 802 -0.06 16.35 23.95
CA ARG A 802 -0.34 17.60 24.65
C ARG A 802 -1.12 17.25 25.90
N GLU A 803 -0.70 17.88 26.99
CA GLU A 803 -1.22 17.70 28.34
C GLU A 803 -2.62 18.27 28.49
N HIS A 804 -3.28 17.80 29.55
CA HIS A 804 -4.64 18.08 29.98
C HIS A 804 -5.00 19.57 30.00
N GLU A 805 -6.18 19.89 29.48
CA GLU A 805 -7.09 20.86 30.08
C GLU A 805 -8.53 20.37 29.84
N GLU A 806 -9.29 20.23 30.92
CA GLU A 806 -10.67 19.77 30.93
C GLU A 806 -11.59 20.88 30.41
N SER A 807 -12.31 20.62 29.32
CA SER A 807 -13.59 21.28 29.05
C SER A 807 -14.52 20.30 28.32
N ASN A 808 -15.70 20.11 28.89
CA ASN A 808 -16.82 19.38 28.33
C ASN A 808 -17.28 20.08 27.06
N GLU A 809 -17.12 19.44 25.90
CA GLU A 809 -18.09 19.32 24.81
C GLU A 809 -17.39 18.76 23.58
N ASN A 810 -17.86 17.61 23.11
CA ASN A 810 -17.24 16.85 22.04
C ASN A 810 -17.62 17.41 20.65
N PRO A 811 -16.66 17.79 19.78
CA PRO A 811 -16.93 18.02 18.37
C PRO A 811 -17.04 16.67 17.63
N GLU A 812 -18.17 16.40 16.97
CA GLU A 812 -18.36 15.23 16.09
C GLU A 812 -17.27 15.15 14.98
N PRO A 813 -16.71 13.97 14.66
CA PRO A 813 -15.83 13.83 13.50
C PRO A 813 -16.62 13.87 12.17
N LEU A 814 -16.20 14.74 11.24
CA LEU A 814 -16.82 14.93 9.92
C LEU A 814 -16.90 13.64 9.07
N LYS A 815 -18.14 13.18 8.83
CA LYS A 815 -18.51 12.10 7.90
C LYS A 815 -18.33 12.56 6.45
N THR A 816 -17.34 12.04 5.74
CA THR A 816 -16.98 12.44 4.35
C THR A 816 -17.98 12.05 3.25
N ASN A 817 -19.13 11.43 3.59
CA ASN A 817 -20.19 11.01 2.64
C ASN A 817 -21.60 11.37 3.13
N ALA A 818 -21.74 12.32 4.06
CA ALA A 818 -23.05 12.80 4.48
C ALA A 818 -23.74 13.54 3.31
N PHE A 819 -25.05 13.32 3.15
CA PHE A 819 -25.90 14.15 2.28
C PHE A 819 -26.88 14.91 3.17
N PRO A 820 -26.99 16.24 3.03
CA PRO A 820 -26.13 17.11 2.20
C PRO A 820 -24.68 17.17 2.73
N ASN A 821 -23.75 17.69 1.91
CA ASN A 821 -22.37 17.89 2.34
C ASN A 821 -22.34 18.99 3.42
N LYS A 822 -21.91 18.64 4.64
CA LYS A 822 -21.89 19.54 5.81
C LYS A 822 -20.99 20.78 5.63
N ASP A 823 -20.00 20.72 4.74
CA ASP A 823 -19.12 21.85 4.42
C ASP A 823 -19.78 22.86 3.47
N LEU A 824 -20.92 22.50 2.87
CA LEU A 824 -21.69 23.35 1.96
C LEU A 824 -23.05 23.74 2.54
N LEU A 825 -23.77 22.80 3.17
CA LEU A 825 -25.13 23.01 3.65
C LEU A 825 -25.37 22.32 5.02
N LYS A 826 -25.91 23.08 5.98
CA LYS A 826 -26.46 22.57 7.25
C LYS A 826 -27.97 22.81 7.29
N ILE A 827 -28.74 21.81 7.70
CA ILE A 827 -30.20 21.90 7.81
C ILE A 827 -30.58 22.03 9.29
N VAL A 828 -31.44 23.00 9.61
CA VAL A 828 -31.88 23.32 10.97
C VAL A 828 -33.41 23.28 11.05
N ALA A 829 -33.94 22.88 12.21
CA ALA A 829 -35.38 22.76 12.45
C ALA A 829 -36.07 24.12 12.61
N ASP A 830 -37.37 24.16 12.29
CA ASP A 830 -38.22 25.34 12.48
C ASP A 830 -38.22 25.81 13.95
N GLY A 831 -38.29 27.13 14.16
CA GLY A 831 -38.27 27.72 15.51
C GLY A 831 -36.90 27.80 16.20
N THR A 832 -35.81 27.38 15.54
CA THR A 832 -34.46 27.55 16.10
C THR A 832 -34.08 29.02 16.13
N ASN A 833 -33.86 29.58 17.33
CA ASN A 833 -33.36 30.95 17.48
C ASN A 833 -31.93 31.03 16.91
N LEU A 834 -31.81 31.60 15.70
CA LEU A 834 -30.54 31.68 14.96
C LEU A 834 -29.45 32.41 15.74
N THR A 835 -29.81 33.44 16.50
CA THR A 835 -28.87 34.21 17.32
C THR A 835 -28.29 33.36 18.46
N ASN A 836 -29.11 32.51 19.09
CA ASN A 836 -28.68 31.57 20.13
C ASN A 836 -27.94 30.36 19.54
N TYR A 837 -28.37 29.81 18.40
CA TYR A 837 -27.67 28.73 17.70
C TYR A 837 -26.25 29.13 17.32
N VAL A 838 -26.08 30.35 16.78
CA VAL A 838 -24.77 30.92 16.49
C VAL A 838 -23.99 31.18 17.78
N LYS A 839 -24.64 31.51 18.90
CA LYS A 839 -23.98 31.70 20.21
C LYS A 839 -23.50 30.39 20.84
N ASP A 840 -24.28 29.31 20.77
CA ASP A 840 -23.87 27.97 21.23
C ASP A 840 -22.72 27.39 20.40
N LEU A 841 -22.67 27.70 19.10
CA LEU A 841 -21.53 27.34 18.25
C LEU A 841 -20.24 28.11 18.64
N LYS A 842 -20.37 29.34 19.18
CA LYS A 842 -19.23 30.17 19.66
C LYS A 842 -18.53 29.57 20.88
N GLU A 843 -19.25 28.89 21.76
CA GLU A 843 -18.69 28.32 22.99
C GLU A 843 -17.91 27.01 22.72
N ARG A 844 -18.12 26.38 21.55
CA ARG A 844 -17.63 25.04 21.22
C ARG A 844 -16.38 24.95 20.32
N GLN A 845 -15.94 26.03 19.66
CA GLN A 845 -14.90 25.95 18.61
C GLN A 845 -13.88 27.10 18.61
N ILE A 846 -12.59 26.76 18.45
CA ILE A 846 -11.43 27.70 18.51
C ILE A 846 -10.79 27.95 17.12
N THR A 847 -11.39 27.50 16.01
CA THR A 847 -10.75 27.54 14.67
C THR A 847 -11.61 28.22 13.61
N ASN A 848 -10.98 29.02 12.74
CA ASN A 848 -11.61 29.69 11.59
C ASN A 848 -12.58 28.77 10.82
N ILE A 849 -13.84 29.15 10.75
CA ILE A 849 -14.92 28.45 10.07
C ILE A 849 -14.97 28.92 8.60
N GLN A 850 -14.91 27.96 7.68
CA GLN A 850 -15.18 28.21 6.26
C GLN A 850 -16.64 28.58 6.06
N PRO A 851 -16.99 29.58 5.24
CA PRO A 851 -18.37 29.99 5.07
C PRO A 851 -19.22 28.90 4.39
N TYR A 852 -20.46 28.71 4.84
CA TYR A 852 -21.39 27.69 4.34
C TYR A 852 -22.86 28.16 4.37
N LEU A 853 -23.76 27.37 3.79
CA LEU A 853 -25.20 27.65 3.77
C LEU A 853 -25.92 27.00 4.96
N VAL A 854 -26.89 27.72 5.52
CA VAL A 854 -27.84 27.16 6.49
C VAL A 854 -29.24 27.23 5.94
N LEU A 855 -29.92 26.09 5.91
CA LEU A 855 -31.32 25.94 5.49
C LEU A 855 -32.22 25.75 6.71
N VAL A 856 -33.23 26.61 6.86
CA VAL A 856 -34.27 26.48 7.89
C VAL A 856 -35.54 25.96 7.23
N LYS A 857 -36.06 24.84 7.74
CA LYS A 857 -37.28 24.21 7.25
C LYS A 857 -38.50 24.81 7.94
N GLY A 858 -39.24 25.71 7.27
CA GLY A 858 -40.53 26.22 7.73
C GLY A 858 -41.72 25.44 7.17
N GLN A 859 -42.93 25.70 7.69
CA GLN A 859 -44.18 25.08 7.21
C GLN A 859 -44.55 25.46 5.76
N ASP A 860 -44.21 26.67 5.30
CA ASP A 860 -44.60 27.17 3.96
C ASP A 860 -43.45 27.68 3.06
N THR A 861 -42.25 28.00 3.59
CA THR A 861 -41.08 28.41 2.78
C THR A 861 -39.74 27.98 3.39
N GLU A 862 -38.82 27.48 2.54
CA GLU A 862 -37.43 27.23 2.92
C GLU A 862 -36.63 28.53 2.87
N THR A 863 -36.10 28.99 4.01
CA THR A 863 -35.21 30.17 4.07
C THR A 863 -33.76 29.72 4.20
N CYS A 864 -32.87 30.36 3.43
CA CYS A 864 -31.45 30.00 3.37
C CYS A 864 -30.56 31.23 3.58
N PHE A 865 -29.54 31.13 4.43
CA PHE A 865 -28.59 32.21 4.70
C PHE A 865 -27.15 31.73 4.63
N VAL A 866 -26.23 32.69 4.44
CA VAL A 866 -24.78 32.45 4.44
C VAL A 866 -24.25 32.71 5.86
N GLU A 867 -23.54 31.75 6.43
CA GLU A 867 -22.93 31.85 7.74
C GLU A 867 -21.40 31.70 7.64
N GLY A 868 -20.68 32.42 8.49
CA GLY A 868 -19.24 32.28 8.72
C GLY A 868 -18.85 32.79 10.11
N ASP A 869 -17.55 32.92 10.40
CA ASP A 869 -17.02 33.24 11.74
C ASP A 869 -17.61 34.51 12.38
N ASN A 870 -18.60 34.34 13.27
CA ASN A 870 -19.28 35.40 14.03
C ASN A 870 -20.18 36.37 13.22
N TRP A 871 -20.57 36.01 11.99
CA TRP A 871 -21.48 36.82 11.15
C TRP A 871 -22.40 35.93 10.32
N PHE A 872 -23.54 36.48 9.92
CA PHE A 872 -24.43 35.86 8.95
C PHE A 872 -25.00 36.93 8.02
N ILE A 873 -25.23 36.57 6.76
CA ILE A 873 -25.93 37.43 5.81
C ILE A 873 -27.28 36.78 5.53
N LYS A 874 -28.33 37.42 6.04
CA LYS A 874 -29.71 37.07 5.70
C LYS A 874 -30.09 37.90 4.48
N MET A 875 -30.37 37.23 3.37
CA MET A 875 -30.95 37.92 2.22
C MET A 875 -32.43 38.26 2.48
N ASN A 876 -32.93 39.29 1.81
CA ASN A 876 -34.32 39.76 1.93
C ASN A 876 -35.36 38.64 1.80
N GLN A 877 -36.54 38.81 2.40
CA GLN A 877 -37.63 37.81 2.49
C GLN A 877 -38.11 37.21 1.13
N LYS A 878 -37.67 37.76 -0.01
CA LYS A 878 -37.96 37.28 -1.37
C LYS A 878 -36.83 36.45 -2.00
N SER A 879 -35.72 36.21 -1.31
CA SER A 879 -34.55 35.54 -1.88
C SER A 879 -34.70 34.02 -1.86
N THR A 880 -34.48 33.39 -3.01
CA THR A 880 -34.45 31.94 -3.16
C THR A 880 -33.16 31.35 -2.58
N PRO A 881 -33.13 30.08 -2.12
CA PRO A 881 -31.91 29.46 -1.60
C PRO A 881 -30.72 29.44 -2.56
N ILE A 882 -30.99 29.48 -3.88
CA ILE A 882 -29.96 29.61 -4.91
C ILE A 882 -29.30 31.00 -4.92
N ALA A 883 -30.00 32.06 -4.53
CA ALA A 883 -29.42 33.39 -4.37
C ALA A 883 -28.41 33.42 -3.21
N SER A 884 -28.71 32.74 -2.10
CA SER A 884 -27.78 32.60 -0.98
C SER A 884 -26.51 31.86 -1.38
N PHE A 885 -26.60 30.85 -2.25
CA PHE A 885 -25.40 30.20 -2.81
C PHE A 885 -24.59 31.14 -3.73
N ASN A 886 -25.26 31.95 -4.56
CA ASN A 886 -24.61 32.94 -5.42
C ASN A 886 -23.74 33.89 -4.58
N LEU A 887 -24.30 34.41 -3.49
CA LEU A 887 -23.60 35.26 -2.54
C LEU A 887 -22.42 34.54 -1.87
N LEU A 888 -22.63 33.31 -1.38
CA LEU A 888 -21.56 32.49 -0.80
C LEU A 888 -20.39 32.30 -1.78
N TYR A 889 -20.69 32.02 -3.06
CA TYR A 889 -19.66 31.87 -4.09
C TYR A 889 -18.84 33.15 -4.27
N LYS A 890 -19.50 34.30 -4.45
CA LYS A 890 -18.84 35.60 -4.61
C LYS A 890 -17.97 35.97 -3.41
N LEU A 891 -18.42 35.61 -2.21
CA LEU A 891 -17.71 35.85 -0.96
C LEU A 891 -16.34 35.15 -0.92
N PHE A 892 -16.18 33.96 -1.51
CA PHE A 892 -14.87 33.30 -1.61
C PHE A 892 -13.84 34.15 -2.37
N TYR A 893 -14.27 34.83 -3.43
CA TYR A 893 -13.39 35.68 -4.23
C TYR A 893 -13.09 37.01 -3.54
N VAL A 894 -14.13 37.69 -3.05
CA VAL A 894 -14.00 39.00 -2.36
C VAL A 894 -13.05 38.89 -1.17
N LEU A 895 -13.18 37.84 -0.37
CA LEU A 895 -12.38 37.61 0.83
C LEU A 895 -11.07 36.82 0.58
N ASN A 896 -10.77 36.48 -0.69
CA ASN A 896 -9.59 35.68 -1.08
C ASN A 896 -9.48 34.33 -0.33
N LEU A 897 -10.59 33.62 -0.17
CA LEU A 897 -10.66 32.38 0.57
C LEU A 897 -10.38 31.17 -0.34
N LYS A 898 -9.74 30.16 0.22
CA LYS A 898 -9.61 28.85 -0.44
C LYS A 898 -10.88 28.04 -0.23
N TYR A 899 -11.41 27.44 -1.30
CA TYR A 899 -12.53 26.51 -1.19
C TYR A 899 -12.22 25.33 -0.24
N PRO A 900 -13.21 24.80 0.49
CA PRO A 900 -13.04 23.61 1.30
C PRO A 900 -12.47 22.43 0.50
N ASP A 901 -11.56 21.65 1.09
CA ASP A 901 -10.91 20.49 0.45
C ASP A 901 -11.95 19.51 -0.16
N SER A 902 -13.14 19.41 0.46
CA SER A 902 -14.23 18.51 0.08
C SER A 902 -15.03 19.01 -1.12
N LEU A 903 -15.00 20.31 -1.39
CA LEU A 903 -15.78 21.00 -2.42
C LEU A 903 -14.93 21.46 -3.62
N GLN A 904 -13.63 21.12 -3.65
CA GLN A 904 -12.69 21.53 -4.71
C GLN A 904 -13.17 21.22 -6.14
N TYR A 905 -13.74 20.03 -6.37
CA TYR A 905 -14.27 19.68 -7.71
C TYR A 905 -15.62 20.31 -7.99
N PHE A 906 -16.43 20.51 -6.94
CA PHE A 906 -17.71 21.21 -7.03
C PHE A 906 -17.49 22.66 -7.46
N TYR A 907 -16.69 23.43 -6.73
CA TYR A 907 -16.41 24.82 -7.10
C TYR A 907 -15.65 24.94 -8.42
N ASN A 908 -14.77 23.99 -8.78
CA ASN A 908 -14.17 23.99 -10.13
C ASN A 908 -15.23 23.81 -11.25
N PHE A 909 -16.34 23.11 -11.00
CA PHE A 909 -17.48 23.08 -11.93
C PHE A 909 -18.13 24.45 -12.03
N ILE A 910 -18.38 25.08 -10.88
CA ILE A 910 -19.01 26.41 -10.80
C ILE A 910 -18.17 27.46 -11.54
N ASP A 911 -16.86 27.51 -11.24
CA ASP A 911 -15.90 28.43 -11.86
C ASP A 911 -15.88 28.29 -13.38
N CYS A 912 -15.68 27.07 -13.90
CA CYS A 912 -15.45 26.88 -15.32
C CYS A 912 -16.73 26.93 -16.15
N TYR A 913 -17.80 26.27 -15.70
CA TYR A 913 -18.96 26.00 -16.55
C TYR A 913 -20.18 26.86 -16.23
N ILE A 914 -20.21 27.52 -15.07
CA ILE A 914 -21.30 28.43 -14.72
C ILE A 914 -20.85 29.89 -14.83
N PHE A 915 -19.83 30.29 -14.07
CA PHE A 915 -19.30 31.67 -14.08
C PHE A 915 -18.35 31.94 -15.26
N ALA A 916 -17.78 30.89 -15.85
CA ALA A 916 -16.85 30.94 -16.97
C ALA A 916 -15.57 31.76 -16.67
N MET A 917 -14.97 31.48 -15.51
CA MET A 917 -13.73 32.09 -15.05
C MET A 917 -12.57 31.71 -15.98
N LYS A 918 -12.13 32.63 -16.83
CA LYS A 918 -11.12 32.39 -17.89
C LYS A 918 -9.78 31.85 -17.39
N GLU A 919 -9.43 32.19 -16.15
CA GLU A 919 -8.16 31.80 -15.52
C GLU A 919 -8.18 30.38 -14.93
N VAL A 920 -9.38 29.76 -14.84
CA VAL A 920 -9.57 28.45 -14.18
C VAL A 920 -9.85 27.38 -15.23
N GLN A 921 -8.99 26.35 -15.26
CA GLN A 921 -9.15 25.21 -16.17
C GLN A 921 -9.95 24.09 -15.50
N PRO A 922 -10.93 23.47 -16.21
CA PRO A 922 -11.75 22.44 -15.61
C PRO A 922 -10.97 21.12 -15.51
N ARG A 923 -11.17 20.41 -14.40
CA ARG A 923 -10.61 19.07 -14.19
C ARG A 923 -11.34 18.07 -15.07
N SER A 924 -10.65 17.02 -15.53
CA SER A 924 -11.23 16.04 -16.46
C SER A 924 -12.58 15.46 -16.00
N SER A 925 -12.72 15.09 -14.72
CA SER A 925 -13.99 14.57 -14.18
C SER A 925 -15.12 15.60 -14.19
N VAL A 926 -14.79 16.89 -14.03
CA VAL A 926 -15.74 18.01 -14.11
C VAL A 926 -16.21 18.17 -15.55
N SER A 927 -15.26 18.25 -16.50
CA SER A 927 -15.53 18.33 -17.94
C SER A 927 -16.40 17.19 -18.43
N SER A 928 -16.09 15.97 -18.01
CA SER A 928 -16.88 14.79 -18.33
C SER A 928 -18.32 14.89 -17.87
N LEU A 929 -18.56 15.36 -16.64
CA LEU A 929 -19.92 15.50 -16.13
C LEU A 929 -20.66 16.63 -16.89
N HIS A 930 -19.98 17.73 -17.19
CA HIS A 930 -20.52 18.80 -18.01
C HIS A 930 -20.92 18.30 -19.41
N VAL A 931 -20.05 17.56 -20.10
CA VAL A 931 -20.33 16.96 -21.42
C VAL A 931 -21.56 16.04 -21.35
N VAL A 932 -21.74 15.28 -20.26
CA VAL A 932 -22.95 14.47 -20.09
C VAL A 932 -24.19 15.34 -20.03
N PHE A 933 -24.18 16.38 -19.20
CA PHE A 933 -25.33 17.29 -19.12
C PHE A 933 -25.58 17.98 -20.46
N ASN A 934 -24.55 18.52 -21.10
CA ASN A 934 -24.67 19.23 -22.37
C ASN A 934 -25.30 18.38 -23.47
N ASN A 935 -24.97 17.08 -23.53
CA ASN A 935 -25.52 16.13 -24.50
C ASN A 935 -26.78 15.41 -24.03
N THR A 936 -27.31 15.73 -22.85
CA THR A 936 -28.57 15.18 -22.37
C THR A 936 -29.70 15.90 -23.08
N LEU A 937 -30.39 15.19 -23.98
CA LEU A 937 -31.65 15.63 -24.57
C LEU A 937 -32.74 15.45 -23.51
N LEU A 938 -33.42 16.53 -23.18
CA LEU A 938 -34.68 16.47 -22.44
C LEU A 938 -35.73 16.16 -23.49
N ASN A 939 -36.42 15.02 -23.38
CA ASN A 939 -37.54 14.76 -24.26
C ASN A 939 -38.62 15.80 -23.90
N ASP A 940 -38.83 16.77 -24.77
CA ASP A 940 -40.02 17.62 -24.72
C ASP A 940 -41.21 16.75 -25.08
N THR A 941 -41.82 16.08 -24.10
CA THR A 941 -43.19 15.52 -24.13
C THR A 941 -43.50 14.77 -22.82
N ALA A 942 -44.75 14.92 -22.36
CA ALA A 942 -45.38 14.34 -21.17
C ALA A 942 -45.21 15.13 -19.85
N ASP A 943 -46.01 16.20 -19.70
CA ASP A 943 -47.15 16.20 -18.78
C ASP A 943 -47.75 17.62 -18.75
N ASP A 944 -48.68 17.88 -19.67
CA ASP A 944 -49.61 19.01 -19.61
C ASP A 944 -50.82 18.56 -18.77
N PRO A 945 -51.04 19.08 -17.54
CA PRO A 945 -52.14 18.66 -16.69
C PRO A 945 -53.43 19.46 -16.98
N SER A 946 -53.69 19.82 -18.24
CA SER A 946 -54.88 20.59 -18.64
C SER A 946 -55.81 19.90 -19.66
N SER A 947 -55.96 18.58 -19.54
CA SER A 947 -57.11 17.87 -20.12
C SER A 947 -57.64 16.79 -19.16
N ASP A 948 -58.35 17.24 -18.14
CA ASP A 948 -59.62 16.68 -17.65
C ASP A 948 -60.34 17.74 -16.80
#